data_AF-A0A3S0BNK9-F1
#
_entry.id   AF-A0A3S0BNK9-F1
#
_cell.length_a   1.000
_cell.length_b   1.000
_cell.length_c   1.000
_cell.angle_alpha   90.00
_cell.angle_beta   90.00
_cell.angle_gamma   90.00
#
_symmetry.space_group_name_H-M   'P 1'
#
loop_
_entity.id
_entity.type
_entity.pdbx_description
1 polymer ?
#
loop_
_entity_poly.entity_id
_entity_poly.type
_entity_poly.pdbx_seq_one_letter_code
_entity_poly.pdbx_strand_id
1 'polypeptide(L)'
;MRNQQTNPKDEVAEVSDKDLAGSGVKINRRKLLASLGAAGVTFVAGGLLSSRFQGVAEANSVTENVYGSLGDKLKLPDLRNLDFCLTVSMNELRTTADLLPDAAYLVTDAGKEGWFLLDTTDTTSADNSGTVVVTAKGRRFKRIYGETVVLTWFGAVGDGVTAETQALQNALNAAAGKRLYIPKQRGRYYLSGQLSVPSNIVIEFEPGTVIQAIDTLNKKSPYERLIRIKNVKQVRIIGNGATLQMNKAAYSSGEQAHIFDISGSENVVIEGIHANDSGGDGFYIGNYESTQPFCKDIVLRQCTANNNRRQGLSVISVDGLLVEGCRFTNTTGTAPKSGVDLEPNNNSGQDVLKKIRFVDCTAEGNVGRGFLVTLHRMTAANERVDITFERCRTKGNSFGSSVNYGGEGTQAVKGEVTFLDCMAENEQYAGFSVLSSSPESVKVSFVRCRAVNCNTVNAPEDPYGFGSSFIVTTVPQFPRTAIGNVEFVECASIDERSAPLIVRGYSVKKNSAEAIRNIRFVNCTAKGGMQRLLYVDPAADQVFANLSPQPELALASAAAIDPGANGHLITNTGASGASVYALPTSRKGQQFTVTVETPYSVKLTPQPGSSIRTPAGLKAELVSANPGDLVTLKGRSDGNWDIVGVVGEWF
;
A
#
# COMPACT_ATOMS: atom_id res chain seq x y z
N MET A 1 11.42 -11.98 41.47
CA MET A 1 12.68 -12.31 42.17
C MET A 1 13.75 -12.49 41.09
N ARG A 2 14.91 -11.84 41.00
CA ARG A 2 15.73 -10.91 41.81
C ARG A 2 16.11 -9.72 40.89
N ASN A 3 15.77 -8.48 41.19
CA ASN A 3 16.59 -7.43 41.84
C ASN A 3 18.11 -7.46 41.62
N GLN A 4 18.64 -6.41 40.98
CA GLN A 4 19.57 -5.48 41.64
C GLN A 4 19.57 -4.10 40.96
N GLN A 5 19.10 -3.10 41.71
CA GLN A 5 19.40 -1.68 41.57
C GLN A 5 20.76 -1.39 42.22
N THR A 6 21.50 -0.38 41.75
CA THR A 6 21.93 0.75 42.58
C THR A 6 22.23 1.98 41.71
N ASN A 7 21.91 3.14 42.28
CA ASN A 7 21.81 4.47 41.69
C ASN A 7 22.92 5.38 42.34
N PRO A 8 22.85 6.73 42.38
CA PRO A 8 23.70 7.66 41.64
C PRO A 8 24.50 8.68 42.52
N LYS A 9 25.18 9.62 41.84
CA LYS A 9 25.75 10.93 42.26
C LYS A 9 27.15 10.96 42.89
N ASP A 10 28.02 11.78 42.32
CA ASP A 10 28.62 12.94 43.02
C ASP A 10 29.18 14.00 42.04
N GLU A 11 29.06 15.26 42.47
CA GLU A 11 29.34 16.53 41.78
C GLU A 11 30.78 17.04 42.00
N VAL A 12 31.32 17.69 40.94
CA VAL A 12 32.06 18.98 40.89
C VAL A 12 33.20 19.28 41.87
N ALA A 13 34.43 19.51 41.36
CA ALA A 13 35.18 20.79 41.44
C ALA A 13 36.57 20.74 40.75
N GLU A 14 37.02 21.91 40.29
CA GLU A 14 38.17 22.26 39.42
C GLU A 14 39.58 21.99 39.98
N VAL A 15 40.61 21.89 39.11
CA VAL A 15 41.74 22.86 38.96
C VAL A 15 42.87 22.35 38.01
N SER A 16 43.32 23.31 37.16
CA SER A 16 44.61 23.55 36.46
C SER A 16 45.11 22.73 35.27
N ASP A 17 45.42 23.50 34.22
CA ASP A 17 46.26 23.20 33.06
C ASP A 17 47.69 22.76 33.45
N LYS A 18 48.15 21.65 32.87
CA LYS A 18 49.29 21.66 31.93
C LYS A 18 49.50 20.29 31.27
N ASP A 19 49.73 20.39 29.96
CA ASP A 19 50.43 19.46 29.08
C ASP A 19 49.87 18.03 28.95
N LEU A 20 49.21 17.77 27.81
CA LEU A 20 49.52 16.62 26.94
C LEU A 20 48.86 16.82 25.56
N ALA A 21 49.72 16.99 24.56
CA ALA A 21 49.37 17.10 23.16
C ALA A 21 48.85 15.76 22.61
N GLY A 22 47.71 15.80 21.91
CA GLY A 22 47.13 14.67 21.19
C GLY A 22 45.99 15.15 20.28
N SER A 23 46.31 15.42 19.03
CA SER A 23 45.48 16.15 18.05
C SER A 23 44.24 15.37 17.60
N GLY A 24 43.06 15.78 18.06
CA GLY A 24 41.79 15.55 17.38
C GLY A 24 41.49 16.72 16.43
N VAL A 25 41.47 16.49 15.11
CA VAL A 25 41.06 17.50 14.13
C VAL A 25 39.54 17.48 13.98
N LYS A 26 38.86 18.46 14.55
CA LYS A 26 37.51 18.87 14.15
C LYS A 26 37.54 19.34 12.69
N ILE A 27 36.80 18.66 11.82
CA ILE A 27 36.67 19.06 10.41
C ILE A 27 35.77 20.29 10.32
N ASN A 28 36.34 21.41 9.92
CA ASN A 28 35.61 22.64 9.59
C ASN A 28 34.82 22.44 8.27
N ARG A 29 33.58 22.96 8.20
CA ARG A 29 32.71 22.97 6.99
C ARG A 29 33.44 23.39 5.70
N ARG A 30 34.48 24.22 5.77
CA ARG A 30 35.32 24.57 4.60
C ARG A 30 36.17 23.42 4.04
N LYS A 31 36.57 22.43 4.85
CA LYS A 31 37.35 21.26 4.40
C LYS A 31 36.46 20.13 3.84
N LEU A 32 35.20 20.04 4.25
CA LEU A 32 34.22 19.13 3.64
C LEU A 32 33.78 19.59 2.24
N LEU A 33 33.72 20.91 2.01
CA LEU A 33 33.44 21.48 0.69
C LEU A 33 34.62 21.35 -0.29
N ALA A 34 35.86 21.27 0.22
CA ALA A 34 37.04 21.03 -0.61
C ALA A 34 37.16 19.56 -1.09
N SER A 35 36.60 18.59 -0.37
CA SER A 35 36.64 17.17 -0.76
C SER A 35 35.61 16.77 -1.82
N LEU A 36 34.57 17.58 -2.05
CA LEU A 36 33.59 17.37 -3.13
C LEU A 36 33.99 18.02 -4.46
N GLY A 37 34.96 18.94 -4.45
CA GLY A 37 35.44 19.64 -5.65
C GLY A 37 36.57 18.94 -6.41
N ALA A 38 37.10 17.81 -5.92
CA ALA A 38 38.30 17.17 -6.49
C ALA A 38 38.07 15.76 -7.08
N ALA A 39 36.85 15.23 -7.04
CA ALA A 39 36.52 13.92 -7.61
C ALA A 39 35.56 14.08 -8.79
N GLY A 40 36.06 14.52 -9.95
CA GLY A 40 35.24 14.54 -11.16
C GLY A 40 35.65 15.49 -12.26
N VAL A 41 36.95 15.57 -12.62
CA VAL A 41 37.34 16.09 -13.95
C VAL A 41 38.51 15.26 -14.48
N THR A 42 38.22 14.07 -14.99
CA THR A 42 39.08 13.46 -16.02
C THR A 42 38.73 14.11 -17.34
N PHE A 43 39.56 15.05 -17.80
CA PHE A 43 39.55 15.55 -19.17
C PHE A 43 39.85 14.37 -20.11
N VAL A 44 38.83 13.88 -20.83
CA VAL A 44 39.01 13.11 -22.06
C VAL A 44 38.84 14.09 -23.22
N ALA A 45 39.92 14.82 -23.51
CA ALA A 45 40.10 15.50 -24.78
C ALA A 45 41.47 15.06 -25.31
N GLY A 46 41.49 14.07 -26.21
CA GLY A 46 42.74 13.53 -26.73
C GLY A 46 42.61 12.19 -27.42
N GLY A 47 41.61 12.04 -28.29
CA GLY A 47 41.52 10.92 -29.22
C GLY A 47 42.07 11.31 -30.58
N LEU A 48 43.37 11.54 -30.69
CA LEU A 48 44.20 11.41 -31.90
C LEU A 48 45.65 11.78 -31.56
N LEU A 49 46.57 10.89 -31.94
CA LEU A 49 48.03 11.00 -31.89
C LEU A 49 48.70 10.62 -30.56
N SER A 50 48.82 9.30 -30.33
CA SER A 50 49.96 8.75 -29.61
C SER A 50 50.57 7.59 -30.41
N SER A 51 51.75 7.83 -30.99
CA SER A 51 52.71 6.77 -31.30
C SER A 51 54.15 7.31 -31.34
N ARG A 52 54.97 6.80 -30.41
CA ARG A 52 56.46 6.84 -30.31
C ARG A 52 57.04 8.22 -29.90
N PHE A 53 57.94 8.36 -28.93
CA PHE A 53 59.10 7.56 -28.50
C PHE A 53 59.41 7.79 -27.00
N GLN A 54 60.01 6.78 -26.36
CA GLN A 54 60.81 6.92 -25.13
C GLN A 54 62.24 7.38 -25.50
N GLY A 55 62.87 8.18 -24.62
CA GLY A 55 64.31 8.45 -24.64
C GLY A 55 64.70 9.69 -23.82
N VAL A 56 65.51 9.50 -22.78
CA VAL A 56 66.00 10.50 -21.80
C VAL A 56 67.20 11.27 -22.35
N ALA A 57 67.25 12.60 -22.16
CA ALA A 57 68.47 13.39 -21.88
C ALA A 57 68.12 14.87 -21.58
N GLU A 58 68.80 15.43 -20.58
CA GLU A 58 68.67 16.80 -20.06
C GLU A 58 69.15 17.91 -21.01
N ALA A 59 68.56 19.10 -20.78
CA ALA A 59 69.11 20.44 -20.99
C ALA A 59 69.34 20.92 -22.44
N ASN A 60 68.27 21.49 -23.00
CA ASN A 60 68.15 22.90 -23.37
C ASN A 60 66.67 23.15 -23.70
N SER A 61 66.04 24.21 -23.15
CA SER A 61 64.62 24.45 -23.40
C SER A 61 64.41 24.79 -24.87
N VAL A 62 63.48 24.10 -25.51
CA VAL A 62 63.17 24.19 -26.94
C VAL A 62 62.62 25.57 -27.34
N THR A 63 62.41 26.47 -26.37
CA THR A 63 61.90 27.82 -26.59
C THR A 63 62.87 28.71 -27.37
N GLU A 64 64.19 28.53 -27.22
CA GLU A 64 65.19 29.45 -27.80
C GLU A 64 65.61 29.10 -29.25
N ASN A 65 65.38 27.87 -29.72
CA ASN A 65 65.76 27.44 -31.07
C ASN A 65 64.62 27.44 -32.09
N VAL A 66 63.37 27.67 -31.66
CA VAL A 66 62.19 27.74 -32.56
C VAL A 66 61.68 29.17 -32.72
N TYR A 67 61.84 30.02 -31.70
CA TYR A 67 61.46 31.44 -31.75
C TYR A 67 62.72 32.29 -31.75
N GLY A 68 63.22 32.63 -32.95
CA GLY A 68 64.25 33.66 -33.10
C GLY A 68 63.84 34.97 -32.43
N SER A 69 64.80 35.89 -32.28
CA SER A 69 64.66 37.13 -31.51
C SER A 69 63.26 37.73 -31.61
N LEU A 70 62.60 37.89 -30.47
CA LEU A 70 61.32 38.58 -30.32
C LEU A 70 61.47 40.05 -30.74
N GLY A 71 61.48 40.26 -32.05
CA GLY A 71 61.24 41.53 -32.70
C GLY A 71 59.74 41.83 -32.56
N ASP A 72 59.44 42.78 -31.68
CA ASP A 72 58.23 43.61 -31.70
C ASP A 72 56.84 42.95 -31.70
N LYS A 73 56.64 41.73 -31.16
CA LYS A 73 55.28 41.21 -30.92
C LYS A 73 55.17 40.41 -29.63
N LEU A 74 54.21 40.84 -28.79
CA LEU A 74 53.87 40.43 -27.42
C LEU A 74 54.74 41.04 -26.31
N LYS A 75 54.19 42.09 -25.69
CA LYS A 75 54.70 42.65 -24.44
C LYS A 75 53.94 42.03 -23.27
N LEU A 76 54.56 42.01 -22.08
CA LEU A 76 53.97 41.51 -20.82
C LEU A 76 52.52 41.98 -20.49
N PRO A 77 52.03 43.15 -20.95
CA PRO A 77 50.62 43.54 -20.83
C PRO A 77 49.64 42.70 -21.67
N ASP A 78 50.09 42.08 -22.76
CA ASP A 78 49.27 41.24 -23.64
C ASP A 78 48.96 39.85 -23.01
N LEU A 79 49.76 39.44 -22.01
CA LEU A 79 49.57 38.21 -21.23
C LEU A 79 48.62 38.38 -20.03
N ARG A 80 48.23 39.62 -19.68
CA ARG A 80 47.29 39.90 -18.58
C ARG A 80 45.81 39.82 -19.02
N ASN A 81 45.53 39.52 -20.29
CA ASN A 81 44.19 39.47 -20.89
C ASN A 81 43.68 38.05 -21.16
N LEU A 82 44.24 37.02 -20.51
CA LEU A 82 43.81 35.63 -20.68
C LEU A 82 43.19 35.09 -19.38
N ASP A 83 42.08 35.71 -18.96
CA ASP A 83 41.21 35.20 -17.91
C ASP A 83 40.29 34.12 -18.48
N PHE A 84 40.78 32.90 -18.63
CA PHE A 84 39.96 31.78 -19.14
C PHE A 84 38.86 31.32 -18.17
N CYS A 85 38.71 31.99 -17.03
CA CYS A 85 37.96 31.52 -15.87
C CYS A 85 37.48 32.70 -15.02
N LEU A 86 36.22 33.11 -15.19
CA LEU A 86 35.63 34.28 -14.53
C LEU A 86 34.61 33.86 -13.47
N THR A 87 34.75 34.37 -12.24
CA THR A 87 33.74 34.18 -11.19
C THR A 87 32.64 35.23 -11.32
N VAL A 88 31.39 34.79 -11.36
CA VAL A 88 30.23 35.67 -11.57
C VAL A 88 29.04 35.22 -10.71
N SER A 89 28.11 36.12 -10.48
CA SER A 89 26.74 35.74 -10.10
C SER A 89 25.94 35.26 -11.31
N MET A 90 24.81 34.60 -11.08
CA MET A 90 23.85 34.20 -12.13
C MET A 90 23.34 35.40 -12.91
N ASN A 91 23.14 36.55 -12.24
CA ASN A 91 22.70 37.76 -12.92
C ASN A 91 23.82 38.38 -13.78
N GLU A 92 25.07 38.31 -13.31
CA GLU A 92 26.23 38.76 -14.10
C GLU A 92 26.44 37.83 -15.30
N LEU A 93 26.35 36.51 -15.15
CA LEU A 93 26.42 35.56 -16.28
C LEU A 93 25.43 35.94 -17.40
N ARG A 94 24.21 36.37 -17.06
CA ARG A 94 23.19 36.78 -18.03
C ARG A 94 23.51 38.08 -18.76
N THR A 95 24.20 39.00 -18.08
CA THR A 95 24.34 40.39 -18.52
C THR A 95 25.72 40.70 -19.10
N THR A 96 26.77 39.99 -18.67
CA THR A 96 28.16 40.28 -19.04
C THR A 96 28.82 39.21 -19.91
N ALA A 97 28.31 37.97 -19.91
CA ALA A 97 28.98 36.86 -20.61
C ALA A 97 29.01 37.01 -22.14
N ASP A 98 28.17 37.89 -22.70
CA ASP A 98 28.21 38.24 -24.11
C ASP A 98 29.47 39.01 -24.52
N LEU A 99 30.18 39.61 -23.56
CA LEU A 99 31.43 40.35 -23.80
C LEU A 99 32.61 39.40 -24.02
N LEU A 100 32.62 38.26 -23.34
CA LEU A 100 33.68 37.24 -23.42
C LEU A 100 33.04 35.84 -23.56
N PRO A 101 32.42 35.52 -24.71
CA PRO A 101 31.70 34.26 -24.90
C PRO A 101 32.55 33.01 -24.75
N ASP A 102 33.84 33.11 -25.04
CA ASP A 102 34.79 31.98 -25.05
C ASP A 102 35.40 31.69 -23.67
N ALA A 103 35.06 32.49 -22.64
CA ALA A 103 35.52 32.28 -21.28
C ALA A 103 34.70 31.20 -20.55
N ALA A 104 35.30 30.52 -19.58
CA ALA A 104 34.57 29.69 -18.63
C ALA A 104 34.07 30.52 -17.46
N TYR A 105 32.80 30.39 -17.11
CA TYR A 105 32.19 31.17 -16.03
C TYR A 105 31.89 30.27 -14.82
N LEU A 106 32.46 30.59 -13.66
CA LEU A 106 32.10 29.98 -12.38
C LEU A 106 31.04 30.82 -11.70
N VAL A 107 29.81 30.31 -11.66
CA VAL A 107 28.75 30.90 -10.86
C VAL A 107 29.03 30.66 -9.38
N THR A 108 28.89 31.70 -8.54
CA THR A 108 29.19 31.64 -7.10
C THR A 108 27.99 31.94 -6.19
N ASP A 109 26.78 32.15 -6.72
CA ASP A 109 25.59 32.31 -5.88
C ASP A 109 25.38 31.06 -5.02
N ALA A 110 25.07 31.27 -3.75
CA ALA A 110 24.84 30.18 -2.79
C ALA A 110 23.77 29.21 -3.30
N GLY A 111 24.11 27.92 -3.40
CA GLY A 111 23.22 26.86 -3.88
C GLY A 111 23.08 26.77 -5.40
N LYS A 112 23.73 27.64 -6.18
CA LYS A 112 23.75 27.63 -7.66
C LYS A 112 25.15 27.50 -8.22
N GLU A 113 26.14 27.21 -7.39
CA GLU A 113 27.55 27.21 -7.76
C GLU A 113 27.84 26.22 -8.88
N GLY A 114 28.69 26.59 -9.84
CA GLY A 114 29.13 25.68 -10.90
C GLY A 114 29.60 26.38 -12.16
N TRP A 115 30.26 25.61 -13.02
CA TRP A 115 30.84 26.10 -14.28
C TRP A 115 29.80 26.17 -15.38
N PHE A 116 29.93 27.18 -16.24
CA PHE A 116 29.13 27.38 -17.44
C PHE A 116 30.02 27.68 -18.64
N LEU A 117 29.73 27.03 -19.76
CA LEU A 117 30.39 27.24 -21.05
C LEU A 117 29.35 27.59 -22.10
N LEU A 118 29.73 28.41 -23.08
CA LEU A 118 28.89 28.67 -24.24
C LEU A 118 28.72 27.38 -25.08
N ASP A 119 27.47 27.06 -25.42
CA ASP A 119 27.16 26.11 -26.49
C ASP A 119 26.67 26.89 -27.71
N THR A 120 27.52 26.98 -28.73
CA THR A 120 27.21 27.69 -29.98
C THR A 120 26.23 26.95 -30.87
N THR A 121 25.98 25.66 -30.61
CA THR A 121 25.06 24.82 -31.38
C THR A 121 23.63 24.89 -30.84
N ASP A 122 23.48 25.24 -29.56
CA ASP A 122 22.17 25.38 -28.90
C ASP A 122 21.58 26.78 -29.11
N THR A 123 20.59 26.86 -29.99
CA THR A 123 19.86 28.10 -30.32
C THR A 123 18.40 28.08 -29.86
N THR A 124 17.93 26.96 -29.30
CA THR A 124 16.51 26.70 -29.06
C THR A 124 16.17 26.46 -27.60
N SER A 125 17.12 25.98 -26.78
CA SER A 125 16.83 25.73 -25.37
C SER A 125 16.40 27.01 -24.67
N ALA A 126 15.32 26.89 -23.90
CA ALA A 126 14.84 27.94 -23.03
C ALA A 126 15.77 28.10 -21.83
N ASP A 127 15.79 29.30 -21.27
CA ASP A 127 16.41 29.53 -19.99
C ASP A 127 15.66 28.76 -18.89
N ASN A 128 16.40 28.02 -18.07
CA ASN A 128 15.84 27.35 -16.90
C ASN A 128 16.53 27.75 -15.60
N SER A 129 17.46 28.71 -15.66
CA SER A 129 18.27 29.22 -14.56
C SER A 129 19.17 28.20 -13.84
N GLY A 130 19.12 26.93 -14.22
CA GLY A 130 19.89 25.86 -13.61
C GLY A 130 20.94 25.31 -14.55
N THR A 131 20.52 24.55 -15.57
CA THR A 131 21.43 23.89 -16.53
C THR A 131 21.63 24.68 -17.81
N VAL A 132 20.74 25.62 -18.11
CA VAL A 132 20.82 26.52 -19.27
C VAL A 132 20.55 27.96 -18.82
N VAL A 133 21.49 28.84 -19.14
CA VAL A 133 21.37 30.28 -18.94
C VAL A 133 21.44 30.97 -20.29
N VAL A 134 20.41 31.74 -20.61
CA VAL A 134 20.32 32.53 -21.83
C VAL A 134 20.69 33.98 -21.52
N THR A 135 21.67 34.51 -22.24
CA THR A 135 22.10 35.91 -22.10
C THR A 135 21.16 36.88 -22.80
N ALA A 136 21.38 38.19 -22.59
CA ALA A 136 20.62 39.24 -23.27
C ALA A 136 20.70 39.17 -24.81
N LYS A 137 21.82 38.70 -25.38
CA LYS A 137 21.94 38.45 -26.83
C LYS A 137 21.46 37.07 -27.28
N GLY A 138 20.82 36.31 -26.38
CA GLY A 138 20.30 34.99 -26.69
C GLY A 138 21.39 33.90 -26.77
N ARG A 139 22.57 34.07 -26.18
CA ARG A 139 23.57 32.98 -26.14
C ARG A 139 23.25 31.99 -25.03
N ARG A 140 23.44 30.69 -25.26
CA ARG A 140 23.09 29.61 -24.33
C ARG A 140 24.35 29.12 -23.63
N PHE A 141 24.48 29.46 -22.36
CA PHE A 141 25.52 28.95 -21.49
C PHE A 141 25.00 27.69 -20.79
N LYS A 142 25.71 26.58 -20.94
CA LYS A 142 25.36 25.27 -20.39
C LYS A 142 26.17 25.02 -19.15
N ARG A 143 25.50 24.62 -18.08
CA ARG A 143 26.17 24.16 -16.86
C ARG A 143 27.01 22.92 -17.19
N ILE A 144 28.21 22.84 -16.63
CA ILE A 144 29.03 21.62 -16.64
C ILE A 144 28.72 20.82 -15.38
N TYR A 145 28.11 19.65 -15.55
CA TYR A 145 27.68 18.76 -14.47
C TYR A 145 27.64 17.31 -14.95
N GLY A 146 27.71 16.36 -14.02
CA GLY A 146 27.59 14.92 -14.31
C GLY A 146 26.13 14.45 -14.36
N GLU A 147 25.88 13.28 -13.78
CA GLU A 147 24.57 12.61 -13.83
C GLU A 147 23.54 13.11 -12.80
N THR A 148 23.92 14.06 -11.95
CA THR A 148 23.05 14.60 -10.90
C THR A 148 22.74 16.07 -11.15
N VAL A 149 21.46 16.38 -11.18
CA VAL A 149 20.87 17.71 -11.21
C VAL A 149 20.44 18.07 -9.79
N VAL A 150 20.78 19.26 -9.31
CA VAL A 150 20.41 19.71 -7.95
C VAL A 150 19.33 20.77 -8.03
N LEU A 151 18.27 20.63 -7.23
CA LEU A 151 17.11 21.53 -7.27
C LEU A 151 17.47 23.02 -7.04
N THR A 152 18.40 23.32 -6.12
CA THR A 152 18.75 24.72 -5.77
C THR A 152 19.36 25.49 -6.95
N TRP A 153 19.94 24.80 -7.94
CA TRP A 153 20.43 25.43 -9.16
C TRP A 153 19.35 26.23 -9.88
N PHE A 154 18.10 25.78 -9.80
CA PHE A 154 16.95 26.38 -10.49
C PHE A 154 16.29 27.53 -9.72
N GLY A 155 16.89 27.95 -8.59
CA GLY A 155 16.39 29.05 -7.79
C GLY A 155 15.41 28.67 -6.68
N ALA A 156 15.26 27.38 -6.39
CA ALA A 156 14.55 26.93 -5.20
C ALA A 156 15.28 27.38 -3.92
N VAL A 157 14.54 28.01 -3.01
CA VAL A 157 14.99 28.62 -1.75
C VAL A 157 14.56 27.76 -0.56
N GLY A 158 13.32 27.27 -0.58
CA GLY A 158 12.71 26.44 0.47
C GLY A 158 12.54 27.16 1.81
N ASP A 159 12.14 28.43 1.76
CA ASP A 159 11.84 29.29 2.92
C ASP A 159 10.41 29.08 3.48
N GLY A 160 9.56 28.34 2.75
CA GLY A 160 8.16 28.10 3.09
C GLY A 160 7.19 29.21 2.68
N VAL A 161 7.64 30.22 1.94
CA VAL A 161 6.84 31.35 1.46
C VAL A 161 6.96 31.50 -0.06
N THR A 162 8.17 31.37 -0.59
CA THR A 162 8.47 31.48 -2.02
C THR A 162 7.76 30.36 -2.78
N ALA A 163 7.03 30.72 -3.84
CA ALA A 163 6.39 29.75 -4.73
C ALA A 163 7.43 29.11 -5.65
N GLU A 164 7.59 27.80 -5.55
CA GLU A 164 8.74 27.09 -6.15
C GLU A 164 8.36 26.13 -7.27
N THR A 165 7.08 26.10 -7.67
CA THR A 165 6.55 25.22 -8.71
C THR A 165 7.39 25.27 -9.99
N GLN A 166 7.74 26.47 -10.46
CA GLN A 166 8.53 26.61 -11.69
C GLN A 166 9.98 26.11 -11.52
N ALA A 167 10.61 26.38 -10.37
CA ALA A 167 11.97 25.91 -10.10
C ALA A 167 12.02 24.38 -10.03
N LEU A 168 11.08 23.75 -9.32
CA LEU A 168 10.97 22.29 -9.25
C LEU A 168 10.61 21.68 -10.61
N GLN A 169 9.69 22.28 -11.37
CA GLN A 169 9.34 21.76 -12.70
C GLN A 169 10.52 21.86 -13.68
N ASN A 170 11.28 22.96 -13.65
CA ASN A 170 12.49 23.10 -14.45
C ASN A 170 13.54 22.05 -14.06
N ALA A 171 13.72 21.80 -12.77
CA ALA A 171 14.64 20.79 -12.27
C ALA A 171 14.23 19.37 -12.71
N LEU A 172 12.94 19.03 -12.61
CA LEU A 172 12.38 17.77 -13.11
C LEU A 172 12.65 17.60 -14.61
N ASN A 173 12.34 18.61 -15.41
CA ASN A 173 12.52 18.57 -16.86
C ASN A 173 14.01 18.41 -17.24
N ALA A 174 14.90 19.13 -16.57
CA ALA A 174 16.34 19.06 -16.81
C ALA A 174 16.98 17.75 -16.34
N ALA A 175 16.34 17.05 -15.40
CA ALA A 175 16.78 15.77 -14.86
C ALA A 175 16.16 14.55 -15.59
N ALA A 176 15.36 14.75 -16.64
CA ALA A 176 14.92 13.64 -17.49
C ALA A 176 16.15 12.88 -18.05
N GLY A 177 16.16 11.56 -17.88
CA GLY A 177 17.31 10.69 -18.17
C GLY A 177 18.37 10.61 -17.06
N LYS A 178 18.21 11.34 -15.96
CA LYS A 178 19.24 11.56 -14.92
C LYS A 178 18.67 11.46 -13.50
N ARG A 179 19.51 11.77 -12.50
CA ARG A 179 19.10 11.92 -11.10
C ARG A 179 18.81 13.39 -10.77
N LEU A 180 17.66 13.67 -10.17
CA LEU A 180 17.35 14.92 -9.47
C LEU A 180 17.58 14.74 -7.97
N TYR A 181 18.47 15.52 -7.39
CA TYR A 181 18.66 15.62 -5.95
C TYR A 181 17.90 16.84 -5.39
N ILE A 182 17.05 16.60 -4.40
CA ILE A 182 16.23 17.60 -3.71
C ILE A 182 16.80 17.75 -2.28
N PRO A 183 17.60 18.79 -2.01
CA PRO A 183 18.20 18.99 -0.70
C PRO A 183 17.16 19.38 0.35
N LYS A 184 17.53 19.21 1.61
CA LYS A 184 16.71 19.61 2.75
C LYS A 184 16.70 21.13 2.83
N GLN A 185 15.49 21.66 2.90
CA GLN A 185 15.25 23.09 3.05
C GLN A 185 15.19 23.56 4.51
N ARG A 186 15.21 24.89 4.73
CA ARG A 186 15.05 25.49 6.07
C ARG A 186 13.59 25.50 6.53
N GLY A 187 12.67 25.81 5.63
CA GLY A 187 11.23 25.80 5.85
C GLY A 187 10.59 24.61 5.14
N ARG A 188 9.91 24.88 4.03
CA ARG A 188 9.33 23.87 3.13
C ARG A 188 9.40 24.38 1.69
N TYR A 189 9.36 23.47 0.73
CA TYR A 189 9.15 23.83 -0.66
C TYR A 189 7.65 24.05 -0.90
N TYR A 190 7.27 25.28 -1.22
CA TYR A 190 5.86 25.66 -1.36
C TYR A 190 5.44 25.67 -2.84
N LEU A 191 4.47 24.84 -3.20
CA LEU A 191 4.03 24.65 -4.57
C LEU A 191 2.69 25.36 -4.81
N SER A 192 2.71 26.35 -5.68
CA SER A 192 1.53 27.06 -6.18
C SER A 192 0.72 26.26 -7.21
N GLY A 193 1.18 25.08 -7.63
CA GLY A 193 0.51 24.25 -8.63
C GLY A 193 1.08 22.83 -8.68
N GLN A 194 0.56 22.03 -9.61
CA GLN A 194 0.98 20.65 -9.82
C GLN A 194 2.39 20.53 -10.42
N LEU A 195 3.10 19.44 -10.11
CA LEU A 195 4.34 19.04 -10.78
C LEU A 195 4.10 17.83 -11.68
N SER A 196 4.65 17.86 -12.89
CA SER A 196 4.64 16.73 -13.84
C SER A 196 6.01 16.05 -13.87
N VAL A 197 6.03 14.76 -13.60
CA VAL A 197 7.25 13.95 -13.58
C VAL A 197 7.52 13.36 -14.97
N PRO A 198 8.72 13.56 -15.57
CA PRO A 198 9.06 12.97 -16.86
C PRO A 198 9.45 11.49 -16.74
N SER A 199 9.55 10.81 -17.89
CA SER A 199 10.11 9.45 -17.96
C SER A 199 11.61 9.43 -17.67
N ASN A 200 12.12 8.23 -17.32
CA ASN A 200 13.54 7.94 -17.15
C ASN A 200 14.22 8.83 -16.11
N ILE A 201 13.66 8.93 -14.91
CA ILE A 201 14.17 9.84 -13.87
C ILE A 201 14.33 9.12 -12.54
N VAL A 202 15.39 9.49 -11.81
CA VAL A 202 15.54 9.18 -10.38
C VAL A 202 15.38 10.48 -9.60
N ILE A 203 14.37 10.58 -8.74
CA ILE A 203 14.20 11.70 -7.81
C ILE A 203 14.66 11.21 -6.44
N GLU A 204 15.65 11.89 -5.86
CA GLU A 204 16.18 11.59 -4.54
C GLU A 204 15.97 12.79 -3.61
N PHE A 205 15.33 12.53 -2.49
CA PHE A 205 15.14 13.52 -1.43
C PHE A 205 16.22 13.38 -0.36
N GLU A 206 16.77 14.50 0.10
CA GLU A 206 17.49 14.52 1.37
C GLU A 206 16.53 14.22 2.54
N PRO A 207 16.95 13.46 3.57
CA PRO A 207 16.10 13.19 4.73
C PRO A 207 15.57 14.46 5.41
N GLY A 208 14.26 14.49 5.67
CA GLY A 208 13.58 15.63 6.30
C GLY A 208 13.13 16.73 5.34
N THR A 209 13.23 16.50 4.03
CA THR A 209 12.61 17.38 3.03
C THR A 209 11.10 17.42 3.18
N VAL A 210 10.52 18.61 2.97
CA VAL A 210 9.07 18.85 3.02
C VAL A 210 8.63 19.62 1.78
N ILE A 211 7.67 19.05 1.04
CA ILE A 211 6.95 19.72 -0.04
C ILE A 211 5.50 19.96 0.42
N GLN A 212 5.03 21.18 0.24
CA GLN A 212 3.69 21.62 0.63
C GLN A 212 2.96 22.19 -0.59
N ALA A 213 1.77 21.66 -0.88
CA ALA A 213 0.85 22.28 -1.84
C ALA A 213 0.21 23.56 -1.27
N ILE A 214 -0.12 24.52 -2.14
CA ILE A 214 -1.06 25.60 -1.84
C ILE A 214 -2.47 25.07 -1.58
N ASP A 215 -3.28 25.89 -0.93
CA ASP A 215 -4.67 25.61 -0.55
C ASP A 215 -5.65 25.63 -1.75
N THR A 216 -5.16 25.98 -2.94
CA THR A 216 -5.99 26.36 -4.10
C THR A 216 -5.75 25.51 -5.35
N LEU A 217 -5.19 24.30 -5.23
CA LEU A 217 -5.13 23.37 -6.36
C LEU A 217 -6.52 23.21 -6.99
N ASN A 218 -6.61 23.18 -8.32
CA ASN A 218 -7.88 23.14 -9.03
C ASN A 218 -8.69 21.87 -8.69
N LYS A 219 -9.85 22.07 -8.09
CA LYS A 219 -10.81 21.03 -7.67
C LYS A 219 -11.89 20.72 -8.71
N LYS A 220 -11.77 21.26 -9.93
CA LYS A 220 -12.69 21.01 -11.05
C LYS A 220 -11.93 20.37 -12.20
N SER A 221 -12.58 19.48 -12.94
CA SER A 221 -11.96 18.86 -14.12
C SER A 221 -11.48 19.91 -15.13
N PRO A 222 -10.24 19.83 -15.65
CA PRO A 222 -9.20 18.87 -15.29
C PRO A 222 -8.62 19.15 -13.90
N TYR A 223 -8.68 18.14 -13.03
CA TYR A 223 -8.33 18.31 -11.62
C TYR A 223 -6.81 18.35 -11.44
N GLU A 224 -6.30 19.19 -10.54
CA GLU A 224 -4.88 19.23 -10.20
C GLU A 224 -4.51 18.27 -9.06
N ARG A 225 -3.24 17.87 -9.04
CA ARG A 225 -2.61 16.95 -8.09
C ARG A 225 -1.32 17.59 -7.60
N LEU A 226 -0.75 17.14 -6.48
CA LEU A 226 0.58 17.67 -6.13
C LEU A 226 1.65 17.16 -7.10
N ILE A 227 1.72 15.83 -7.27
CA ILE A 227 2.68 15.14 -8.13
C ILE A 227 1.92 14.28 -9.15
N ARG A 228 2.14 14.58 -10.43
CA ARG A 228 1.53 13.91 -11.58
C ARG A 228 2.55 13.01 -12.28
N ILE A 229 2.33 11.71 -12.24
CA ILE A 229 3.10 10.68 -12.96
C ILE A 229 2.15 10.09 -14.01
N LYS A 230 2.11 10.69 -15.21
CA LYS A 230 1.09 10.41 -16.23
C LYS A 230 1.70 10.01 -17.56
N ASN A 231 1.33 8.83 -18.08
CA ASN A 231 1.83 8.30 -19.36
C ASN A 231 3.36 8.26 -19.44
N VAL A 232 4.04 8.03 -18.32
CA VAL A 232 5.51 8.00 -18.26
C VAL A 232 6.03 6.61 -17.89
N LYS A 233 7.32 6.39 -18.13
CA LYS A 233 7.99 5.13 -17.84
C LYS A 233 9.27 5.34 -17.07
N GLN A 234 9.69 4.32 -16.31
CA GLN A 234 11.00 4.28 -15.65
C GLN A 234 11.19 5.46 -14.67
N VAL A 235 10.33 5.54 -13.66
CA VAL A 235 10.40 6.57 -12.62
C VAL A 235 10.79 5.92 -11.29
N ARG A 236 11.83 6.44 -10.64
CA ARG A 236 12.20 6.05 -9.28
C ARG A 236 12.20 7.25 -8.36
N ILE A 237 11.49 7.16 -7.25
CA ILE A 237 11.45 8.17 -6.20
C ILE A 237 12.01 7.57 -4.91
N ILE A 238 13.17 8.07 -4.50
CA ILE A 238 13.87 7.73 -3.26
C ILE A 238 13.52 8.80 -2.24
N GLY A 239 12.52 8.53 -1.41
CA GLY A 239 11.90 9.48 -0.50
C GLY A 239 12.69 9.78 0.75
N ASN A 240 13.44 8.81 1.30
CA ASN A 240 14.25 9.00 2.51
C ASN A 240 13.48 9.66 3.70
N GLY A 241 12.19 9.38 3.83
CA GLY A 241 11.31 9.96 4.85
C GLY A 241 10.79 11.37 4.53
N ALA A 242 10.96 11.84 3.29
CA ALA A 242 10.43 13.13 2.87
C ALA A 242 8.90 13.17 2.96
N THR A 243 8.39 14.33 3.38
CA THR A 243 6.95 14.55 3.54
C THR A 243 6.43 15.42 2.41
N LEU A 244 5.47 14.89 1.66
CA LEU A 244 4.63 15.63 0.75
C LEU A 244 3.28 15.79 1.41
N GLN A 245 2.80 17.04 1.50
CA GLN A 245 1.59 17.35 2.24
C GLN A 245 0.78 18.47 1.62
N MET A 246 -0.49 18.54 2.02
CA MET A 246 -1.39 19.65 1.72
C MET A 246 -1.94 20.25 3.02
N ASN A 247 -2.64 21.38 2.94
CA ASN A 247 -3.43 21.87 4.05
C ASN A 247 -4.83 21.26 3.97
N LYS A 248 -5.01 20.02 4.47
CA LYS A 248 -6.29 19.30 4.43
C LYS A 248 -7.52 20.15 4.80
N ALA A 249 -7.38 21.04 5.79
CA ALA A 249 -8.48 21.90 6.25
C ALA A 249 -9.00 22.86 5.17
N ALA A 250 -8.18 23.24 4.19
CA ALA A 250 -8.59 24.08 3.06
C ALA A 250 -9.44 23.33 2.02
N TYR A 251 -9.42 22.00 2.05
CA TYR A 251 -10.13 21.15 1.10
C TYR A 251 -11.46 20.67 1.69
N SER A 252 -12.44 21.56 1.77
CA SER A 252 -13.80 21.26 2.29
C SER A 252 -14.72 20.57 1.28
N SER A 253 -14.33 20.50 0.01
CA SER A 253 -15.10 19.92 -1.10
C SER A 253 -14.16 19.32 -2.15
N GLY A 254 -14.72 18.51 -3.06
CA GLY A 254 -13.95 17.79 -4.08
C GLY A 254 -13.24 16.57 -3.51
N GLU A 255 -13.00 15.57 -4.35
CA GLU A 255 -12.42 14.28 -3.94
C GLU A 255 -11.00 14.11 -4.47
N GLN A 256 -10.60 14.96 -5.41
CA GLN A 256 -9.53 14.69 -6.36
C GLN A 256 -8.18 15.31 -5.98
N ALA A 257 -8.10 16.15 -4.95
CA ALA A 257 -6.85 16.81 -4.57
C ALA A 257 -5.83 15.81 -3.95
N HIS A 258 -5.31 14.87 -4.75
CA HIS A 258 -4.40 13.82 -4.33
C HIS A 258 -2.95 14.30 -4.33
N ILE A 259 -2.11 13.69 -3.48
CA ILE A 259 -0.68 13.98 -3.46
C ILE A 259 0.00 13.33 -4.66
N PHE A 260 -0.08 12.01 -4.79
CA PHE A 260 0.43 11.30 -5.98
C PHE A 260 -0.73 10.82 -6.85
N ASP A 261 -0.66 11.13 -8.13
CA ASP A 261 -1.50 10.51 -9.15
C ASP A 261 -0.62 9.84 -10.21
N ILE A 262 -0.62 8.51 -10.16
CA ILE A 262 0.03 7.61 -11.10
C ILE A 262 -1.03 7.12 -12.07
N SER A 263 -0.99 7.60 -13.31
CA SER A 263 -1.97 7.24 -14.34
C SER A 263 -1.29 6.76 -15.61
N GLY A 264 -1.69 5.58 -16.10
CA GLY A 264 -1.18 5.02 -17.36
C GLY A 264 0.33 4.87 -17.47
N SER A 265 1.00 4.74 -16.33
CA SER A 265 2.47 4.75 -16.26
C SER A 265 3.00 3.34 -16.03
N GLU A 266 4.25 3.11 -16.44
CA GLU A 266 4.91 1.80 -16.39
C GLU A 266 6.25 1.87 -15.65
N ASN A 267 6.52 0.88 -14.79
CA ASN A 267 7.76 0.81 -14.02
C ASN A 267 8.01 2.09 -13.17
N VAL A 268 7.14 2.27 -12.17
CA VAL A 268 7.21 3.39 -11.22
C VAL A 268 7.47 2.82 -9.84
N VAL A 269 8.56 3.26 -9.21
CA VAL A 269 8.97 2.85 -7.87
C VAL A 269 9.00 4.07 -6.96
N ILE A 270 8.25 4.04 -5.86
CA ILE A 270 8.24 5.08 -4.83
C ILE A 270 8.58 4.44 -3.49
N GLU A 271 9.68 4.89 -2.88
CA GLU A 271 10.21 4.30 -1.65
C GLU A 271 10.33 5.36 -0.55
N GLY A 272 9.87 5.07 0.67
CA GLY A 272 10.15 5.91 1.84
C GLY A 272 9.54 7.31 1.80
N ILE A 273 8.37 7.50 1.19
CA ILE A 273 7.67 8.79 1.13
C ILE A 273 6.53 8.87 2.14
N HIS A 274 6.26 10.06 2.68
CA HIS A 274 5.05 10.34 3.45
C HIS A 274 4.12 11.25 2.65
N ALA A 275 2.95 10.75 2.23
CA ALA A 275 1.91 11.47 1.51
C ALA A 275 0.73 11.77 2.45
N ASN A 276 0.86 12.84 3.22
CA ASN A 276 0.01 13.13 4.38
C ASN A 276 -0.88 14.36 4.20
N ASP A 277 -1.95 14.45 4.99
CA ASP A 277 -2.79 15.65 5.07
C ASP A 277 -3.34 16.11 3.71
N SER A 278 -3.59 15.16 2.81
CA SER A 278 -4.13 15.38 1.47
C SER A 278 -5.58 15.88 1.52
N GLY A 279 -5.95 16.74 0.56
CA GLY A 279 -7.34 17.14 0.30
C GLY A 279 -8.20 16.04 -0.33
N GLY A 280 -7.57 15.00 -0.88
CA GLY A 280 -8.17 13.76 -1.38
C GLY A 280 -7.39 12.56 -0.84
N ASP A 281 -6.81 11.78 -1.75
CA ASP A 281 -6.03 10.59 -1.46
C ASP A 281 -4.53 10.88 -1.30
N GLY A 282 -3.80 10.02 -0.57
CA GLY A 282 -2.34 10.07 -0.52
C GLY A 282 -1.74 9.61 -1.85
N PHE A 283 -2.16 8.43 -2.30
CA PHE A 283 -1.75 7.84 -3.57
C PHE A 283 -2.97 7.44 -4.39
N TYR A 284 -2.89 7.67 -5.70
CA TYR A 284 -3.85 7.21 -6.68
C TYR A 284 -3.12 6.46 -7.80
N ILE A 285 -3.61 5.26 -8.14
CA ILE A 285 -3.11 4.43 -9.23
C ILE A 285 -4.27 4.11 -10.17
N GLY A 286 -4.22 4.60 -11.41
CA GLY A 286 -5.32 4.41 -12.34
C GLY A 286 -5.04 4.92 -13.75
N ASN A 287 -6.02 5.59 -14.34
CA ASN A 287 -6.02 6.00 -15.73
C ASN A 287 -6.66 7.39 -15.96
N TYR A 288 -6.71 8.24 -14.93
CA TYR A 288 -7.27 9.58 -15.05
C TYR A 288 -6.54 10.39 -16.15
N GLU A 289 -7.25 10.86 -17.18
CA GLU A 289 -6.68 11.58 -18.33
C GLU A 289 -5.46 10.90 -18.99
N SER A 290 -5.38 9.58 -18.84
CA SER A 290 -4.33 8.75 -19.39
C SER A 290 -4.65 8.33 -20.82
N THR A 291 -3.63 8.11 -21.64
CA THR A 291 -3.79 7.44 -22.94
C THR A 291 -3.68 5.92 -22.83
N GLN A 292 -3.14 5.41 -21.72
CA GLN A 292 -3.11 3.98 -21.39
C GLN A 292 -4.28 3.62 -20.46
N PRO A 293 -4.93 2.46 -20.64
CA PRO A 293 -6.08 2.05 -19.85
C PRO A 293 -5.74 1.65 -18.40
N PHE A 294 -4.47 1.35 -18.11
CA PHE A 294 -4.01 0.92 -16.78
C PHE A 294 -2.54 1.28 -16.55
N CYS A 295 -2.14 1.27 -15.28
CA CYS A 295 -0.72 1.30 -14.89
C CYS A 295 -0.10 -0.11 -14.95
N LYS A 296 1.23 -0.19 -15.06
CA LYS A 296 1.93 -1.48 -15.06
C LYS A 296 3.21 -1.43 -14.24
N ASP A 297 3.49 -2.49 -13.48
CA ASP A 297 4.70 -2.64 -12.68
C ASP A 297 4.95 -1.44 -11.75
N ILE A 298 4.04 -1.25 -10.79
CA ILE A 298 4.11 -0.16 -9.80
C ILE A 298 4.56 -0.71 -8.44
N VAL A 299 5.48 -0.01 -7.78
CA VAL A 299 5.96 -0.36 -6.45
C VAL A 299 5.82 0.83 -5.49
N LEU A 300 5.13 0.60 -4.37
CA LEU A 300 5.12 1.48 -3.22
C LEU A 300 5.77 0.75 -2.05
N ARG A 301 6.91 1.22 -1.56
CA ARG A 301 7.67 0.56 -0.49
C ARG A 301 7.91 1.51 0.68
N GLN A 302 7.59 1.08 1.89
CA GLN A 302 7.85 1.83 3.13
C GLN A 302 7.26 3.25 3.08
N CYS A 303 6.14 3.42 2.39
CA CYS A 303 5.43 4.70 2.28
C CYS A 303 4.37 4.85 3.38
N THR A 304 4.09 6.09 3.75
CA THR A 304 3.02 6.43 4.69
C THR A 304 2.01 7.32 4.00
N ALA A 305 0.73 7.07 4.24
CA ALA A 305 -0.37 7.95 3.88
C ALA A 305 -1.21 8.17 5.13
N ASN A 306 -1.02 9.32 5.79
CA ASN A 306 -1.63 9.62 7.08
C ASN A 306 -2.56 10.83 7.01
N ASN A 307 -3.70 10.74 7.70
CA ASN A 307 -4.67 11.82 7.85
C ASN A 307 -5.19 12.38 6.52
N ASN A 308 -5.32 11.55 5.49
CA ASN A 308 -5.86 12.00 4.20
C ASN A 308 -7.38 12.18 4.28
N ARG A 309 -7.94 13.01 3.38
CA ARG A 309 -9.37 13.36 3.44
C ARG A 309 -10.27 12.24 2.94
N ARG A 310 -9.87 11.56 1.86
CA ARG A 310 -10.67 10.51 1.23
C ARG A 310 -10.08 9.13 1.45
N GLN A 311 -8.90 8.79 0.91
CA GLN A 311 -8.21 7.51 1.13
C GLN A 311 -6.72 7.66 1.46
N GLY A 312 -6.10 6.61 1.99
CA GLY A 312 -4.64 6.48 1.96
C GLY A 312 -4.12 6.14 0.56
N LEU A 313 -4.69 5.12 -0.07
CA LEU A 313 -4.41 4.67 -1.43
C LEU A 313 -5.68 4.27 -2.18
N SER A 314 -5.87 4.80 -3.39
CA SER A 314 -6.88 4.35 -4.35
C SER A 314 -6.23 3.59 -5.51
N VAL A 315 -6.73 2.41 -5.84
CA VAL A 315 -6.29 1.61 -7.00
C VAL A 315 -7.48 1.33 -7.90
N ILE A 316 -7.43 1.85 -9.12
CA ILE A 316 -8.49 1.73 -10.11
C ILE A 316 -8.15 0.67 -11.16
N SER A 317 -6.93 0.72 -11.69
CA SER A 317 -6.55 -0.10 -12.85
C SER A 317 -5.04 -0.30 -12.95
N VAL A 318 -4.55 -1.52 -12.72
CA VAL A 318 -3.13 -1.90 -12.73
C VAL A 318 -2.89 -3.40 -13.02
N ASP A 319 -1.87 -3.71 -13.82
CA ASP A 319 -1.26 -5.06 -13.93
C ASP A 319 0.15 -5.02 -13.31
N GLY A 320 0.31 -5.65 -12.15
CA GLY A 320 1.55 -5.63 -11.38
C GLY A 320 1.62 -4.43 -10.44
N LEU A 321 1.21 -4.64 -9.19
CA LEU A 321 1.35 -3.68 -8.10
C LEU A 321 1.94 -4.40 -6.88
N LEU A 322 3.06 -3.91 -6.37
CA LEU A 322 3.62 -4.31 -5.08
C LEU A 322 3.50 -3.14 -4.10
N VAL A 323 2.81 -3.35 -2.99
CA VAL A 323 2.76 -2.43 -1.85
C VAL A 323 3.38 -3.14 -0.66
N GLU A 324 4.52 -2.66 -0.17
CA GLU A 324 5.35 -3.37 0.80
C GLU A 324 5.68 -2.48 2.00
N GLY A 325 5.37 -2.93 3.21
CA GLY A 325 5.72 -2.22 4.44
C GLY A 325 5.08 -0.83 4.58
N CYS A 326 3.97 -0.57 3.88
CA CYS A 326 3.31 0.73 3.85
C CYS A 326 2.29 0.91 4.99
N ARG A 327 2.02 2.16 5.37
CA ARG A 327 1.08 2.54 6.43
C ARG A 327 -0.01 3.49 5.91
N PHE A 328 -1.28 3.12 6.09
CA PHE A 328 -2.45 3.89 5.66
C PHE A 328 -3.33 4.24 6.86
N THR A 329 -3.19 5.44 7.41
CA THR A 329 -3.68 5.73 8.77
C THR A 329 -4.52 6.99 8.89
N ASN A 330 -5.47 6.96 9.83
CA ASN A 330 -6.23 8.13 10.28
C ASN A 330 -7.03 8.85 9.18
N THR A 331 -7.41 8.15 8.10
CA THR A 331 -8.20 8.75 7.02
C THR A 331 -9.59 9.18 7.53
N THR A 332 -9.94 10.44 7.27
CA THR A 332 -11.21 11.04 7.69
C THR A 332 -11.55 12.27 6.84
N GLY A 333 -12.83 12.50 6.57
CA GLY A 333 -13.30 13.65 5.78
C GLY A 333 -14.42 13.27 4.81
N THR A 334 -14.08 12.69 3.67
CA THR A 334 -15.02 12.27 2.61
C THR A 334 -14.97 10.75 2.40
N ALA A 335 -16.15 10.16 2.17
CA ALA A 335 -16.28 8.73 1.92
C ALA A 335 -15.41 8.27 0.74
N PRO A 336 -14.86 7.04 0.78
CA PRO A 336 -15.07 5.99 1.79
C PRO A 336 -14.35 6.15 3.13
N LYS A 337 -13.34 7.04 3.23
CA LYS A 337 -12.51 7.23 4.44
C LYS A 337 -11.69 6.00 4.84
N SER A 338 -11.36 5.14 3.88
CA SER A 338 -10.58 3.91 4.04
C SER A 338 -9.06 4.14 4.06
N GLY A 339 -8.32 3.18 4.59
CA GLY A 339 -6.87 3.11 4.41
C GLY A 339 -6.51 2.87 2.95
N VAL A 340 -7.03 1.78 2.37
CA VAL A 340 -6.87 1.43 0.96
C VAL A 340 -8.21 1.07 0.33
N ASP A 341 -8.40 1.45 -0.92
CA ASP A 341 -9.58 1.15 -1.71
C ASP A 341 -9.22 0.76 -3.14
N LEU A 342 -9.56 -0.48 -3.50
CA LEU A 342 -9.43 -1.02 -4.84
C LEU A 342 -10.81 -0.97 -5.50
N GLU A 343 -11.06 0.05 -6.32
CA GLU A 343 -12.38 0.36 -6.87
C GLU A 343 -12.27 0.77 -8.35
N PRO A 344 -12.41 -0.17 -9.30
CA PRO A 344 -12.47 0.15 -10.72
C PRO A 344 -13.61 1.12 -11.04
N ASN A 345 -13.39 2.01 -12.00
CA ASN A 345 -14.27 3.15 -12.25
C ASN A 345 -15.40 2.85 -13.25
N ASN A 346 -15.23 1.84 -14.10
CA ASN A 346 -16.15 1.60 -15.21
C ASN A 346 -16.41 0.11 -15.48
N ASN A 347 -17.45 -0.15 -16.26
CA ASN A 347 -17.91 -1.49 -16.66
C ASN A 347 -17.58 -1.84 -18.12
N SER A 348 -16.57 -1.20 -18.70
CA SER A 348 -16.17 -1.42 -20.11
C SER A 348 -15.42 -2.73 -20.34
N GLY A 349 -15.00 -3.42 -19.28
CA GLY A 349 -14.08 -4.55 -19.35
C GLY A 349 -12.60 -4.16 -19.39
N GLN A 350 -12.27 -2.87 -19.44
CA GLN A 350 -10.90 -2.39 -19.62
C GLN A 350 -10.11 -2.19 -18.33
N ASP A 351 -10.76 -1.89 -17.21
CA ASP A 351 -10.05 -1.74 -15.93
C ASP A 351 -9.52 -3.11 -15.46
N VAL A 352 -8.28 -3.13 -14.96
CA VAL A 352 -7.54 -4.35 -14.60
C VAL A 352 -7.17 -4.33 -13.13
N LEU A 353 -7.39 -5.43 -12.40
CA LEU A 353 -6.87 -5.62 -11.03
C LEU A 353 -6.09 -6.93 -10.97
N LYS A 354 -4.86 -6.94 -11.51
CA LYS A 354 -4.10 -8.16 -11.77
C LYS A 354 -2.70 -8.09 -11.14
N LYS A 355 -2.23 -9.20 -10.55
CA LYS A 355 -0.92 -9.30 -9.86
C LYS A 355 -0.71 -8.19 -8.82
N ILE A 356 -1.71 -7.96 -7.98
CA ILE A 356 -1.66 -6.93 -6.93
C ILE A 356 -1.31 -7.58 -5.60
N ARG A 357 -0.13 -7.28 -5.04
CA ARG A 357 0.35 -7.81 -3.76
C ARG A 357 0.51 -6.68 -2.73
N PHE A 358 -0.12 -6.85 -1.58
CA PHE A 358 0.15 -6.07 -0.37
C PHE A 358 0.90 -6.96 0.61
N VAL A 359 2.07 -6.52 1.08
CA VAL A 359 2.95 -7.32 1.94
C VAL A 359 3.33 -6.50 3.16
N ASP A 360 3.11 -7.03 4.36
CA ASP A 360 3.48 -6.40 5.63
C ASP A 360 2.95 -4.96 5.79
N CYS A 361 1.77 -4.68 5.24
CA CYS A 361 1.13 -3.35 5.27
C CYS A 361 0.22 -3.16 6.49
N THR A 362 0.06 -1.92 6.94
CA THR A 362 -0.84 -1.56 8.05
C THR A 362 -1.92 -0.56 7.62
N ALA A 363 -3.17 -0.79 8.01
CA ALA A 363 -4.24 0.19 7.93
C ALA A 363 -4.89 0.43 9.32
N GLU A 364 -4.73 1.62 9.89
CA GLU A 364 -5.09 1.89 11.29
C GLU A 364 -5.85 3.20 11.49
N GLY A 365 -6.90 3.17 12.32
CA GLY A 365 -7.64 4.37 12.75
C GLY A 365 -8.40 5.09 11.64
N ASN A 366 -8.67 4.42 10.51
CA ASN A 366 -9.44 5.01 9.42
C ASN A 366 -10.92 4.98 9.78
N VAL A 367 -11.65 6.08 9.54
CA VAL A 367 -13.10 6.12 9.82
C VAL A 367 -13.86 5.10 8.96
N GLY A 368 -13.36 4.85 7.74
CA GLY A 368 -13.82 3.81 6.83
C GLY A 368 -13.18 2.46 7.12
N ARG A 369 -12.87 1.71 6.05
CA ARG A 369 -12.29 0.36 6.15
C ARG A 369 -10.77 0.41 6.22
N GLY A 370 -10.14 -0.62 6.79
CA GLY A 370 -8.69 -0.79 6.67
C GLY A 370 -8.29 -1.03 5.20
N PHE A 371 -8.61 -2.22 4.70
CA PHE A 371 -8.45 -2.59 3.28
C PHE A 371 -9.82 -2.87 2.65
N LEU A 372 -10.19 -2.13 1.61
CA LEU A 372 -11.43 -2.31 0.86
C LEU A 372 -11.14 -2.75 -0.58
N VAL A 373 -11.80 -3.81 -1.02
CA VAL A 373 -11.88 -4.23 -2.42
C VAL A 373 -13.34 -4.10 -2.86
N THR A 374 -13.61 -3.27 -3.85
CA THR A 374 -14.95 -2.96 -4.37
C THR A 374 -15.04 -3.34 -5.84
N LEU A 375 -15.82 -4.40 -6.14
CA LEU A 375 -15.89 -4.97 -7.50
C LEU A 375 -17.15 -4.57 -8.27
N HIS A 376 -17.93 -3.61 -7.77
CA HIS A 376 -19.25 -3.26 -8.31
C HIS A 376 -19.25 -2.94 -9.82
N ARG A 377 -18.19 -2.30 -10.32
CA ARG A 377 -18.10 -1.87 -11.72
C ARG A 377 -17.51 -2.94 -12.64
N MET A 378 -16.90 -3.99 -12.10
CA MET A 378 -16.29 -5.03 -12.92
C MET A 378 -17.34 -6.02 -13.45
N THR A 379 -17.00 -6.66 -14.56
CA THR A 379 -17.87 -7.57 -15.31
C THR A 379 -17.15 -8.88 -15.64
N ALA A 380 -17.88 -9.86 -16.17
CA ALA A 380 -17.31 -11.11 -16.65
C ALA A 380 -16.36 -10.92 -17.86
N ALA A 381 -16.39 -9.76 -18.52
CA ALA A 381 -15.51 -9.43 -19.63
C ALA A 381 -14.13 -8.89 -19.19
N ASN A 382 -13.99 -8.46 -17.92
CA ASN A 382 -12.71 -8.02 -17.40
C ASN A 382 -11.74 -9.19 -17.30
N GLU A 383 -10.44 -8.87 -17.38
CA GLU A 383 -9.37 -9.79 -16.98
C GLU A 383 -9.60 -10.33 -15.56
N ARG A 384 -9.12 -11.55 -15.31
CA ARG A 384 -9.28 -12.19 -14.00
C ARG A 384 -8.60 -11.36 -12.91
N VAL A 385 -9.35 -11.07 -11.86
CA VAL A 385 -8.85 -10.42 -10.65
C VAL A 385 -7.82 -11.31 -9.97
N ASP A 386 -6.70 -10.73 -9.56
CA ASP A 386 -5.66 -11.41 -8.78
C ASP A 386 -5.11 -10.42 -7.76
N ILE A 387 -5.61 -10.53 -6.52
CA ILE A 387 -5.24 -9.68 -5.39
C ILE A 387 -4.83 -10.57 -4.20
N THR A 388 -3.71 -10.25 -3.55
CA THR A 388 -3.29 -10.92 -2.32
C THR A 388 -2.78 -9.90 -1.30
N PHE A 389 -3.27 -10.04 -0.07
CA PHE A 389 -2.75 -9.38 1.11
C PHE A 389 -2.02 -10.42 1.94
N GLU A 390 -0.77 -10.18 2.27
CA GLU A 390 0.10 -11.12 2.98
C GLU A 390 0.68 -10.43 4.22
N ARG A 391 0.44 -11.02 5.39
CA ARG A 391 0.88 -10.48 6.70
C ARG A 391 0.47 -9.03 6.95
N CYS A 392 -0.64 -8.60 6.34
CA CYS A 392 -1.18 -7.26 6.57
C CYS A 392 -1.93 -7.17 7.90
N ARG A 393 -1.90 -5.98 8.52
CA ARG A 393 -2.57 -5.70 9.79
C ARG A 393 -3.56 -4.55 9.65
N THR A 394 -4.75 -4.73 10.21
CA THR A 394 -5.73 -3.65 10.37
C THR A 394 -6.05 -3.43 11.85
N LYS A 395 -6.28 -2.18 12.24
CA LYS A 395 -6.66 -1.87 13.62
C LYS A 395 -7.57 -0.64 13.75
N GLY A 396 -8.65 -0.77 14.54
CA GLY A 396 -9.46 0.38 14.95
C GLY A 396 -10.17 1.14 13.82
N ASN A 397 -10.44 0.46 12.71
CA ASN A 397 -11.24 0.97 11.60
C ASN A 397 -12.73 0.58 11.79
N SER A 398 -13.62 1.02 10.89
CA SER A 398 -15.02 0.55 10.92
C SER A 398 -15.12 -0.96 10.72
N PHE A 399 -14.40 -1.47 9.71
CA PHE A 399 -14.16 -2.88 9.45
C PHE A 399 -12.69 -3.03 9.05
N GLY A 400 -12.10 -4.19 9.37
CA GLY A 400 -10.70 -4.46 9.03
C GLY A 400 -10.47 -4.58 7.53
N SER A 401 -10.76 -5.76 6.98
CA SER A 401 -10.65 -6.02 5.54
C SER A 401 -11.99 -6.43 4.93
N SER A 402 -12.38 -5.81 3.82
CA SER A 402 -13.66 -6.07 3.16
C SER A 402 -13.52 -6.37 1.66
N VAL A 403 -14.21 -7.40 1.18
CA VAL A 403 -14.41 -7.66 -0.26
C VAL A 403 -15.88 -7.52 -0.60
N ASN A 404 -16.19 -6.55 -1.45
CA ASN A 404 -17.55 -6.10 -1.65
C ASN A 404 -17.98 -6.19 -3.13
N TYR A 405 -19.25 -6.51 -3.32
CA TYR A 405 -20.04 -6.22 -4.52
C TYR A 405 -19.66 -7.01 -5.78
N GLY A 406 -19.07 -8.20 -5.65
CA GLY A 406 -18.94 -9.13 -6.78
C GLY A 406 -20.32 -9.43 -7.40
N GLY A 407 -20.49 -9.18 -8.71
CA GLY A 407 -21.77 -9.26 -9.42
C GLY A 407 -22.17 -10.68 -9.84
N GLU A 408 -23.33 -10.81 -10.49
CA GLU A 408 -23.90 -12.06 -11.01
C GLU A 408 -23.96 -12.04 -12.55
N GLY A 409 -23.94 -13.20 -13.21
CA GLY A 409 -24.06 -13.32 -14.65
C GLY A 409 -23.02 -12.50 -15.41
N THR A 410 -23.45 -11.55 -16.24
CA THR A 410 -22.55 -10.69 -17.01
C THR A 410 -21.73 -9.74 -16.14
N GLN A 411 -22.14 -9.48 -14.90
CA GLN A 411 -21.42 -8.66 -13.93
C GLN A 411 -20.49 -9.51 -13.02
N ALA A 412 -20.44 -10.82 -13.21
CA ALA A 412 -19.63 -11.72 -12.38
C ALA A 412 -18.17 -11.75 -12.86
N VAL A 413 -17.39 -10.74 -12.47
CA VAL A 413 -15.93 -10.77 -12.66
C VAL A 413 -15.34 -12.02 -11.99
N LYS A 414 -14.39 -12.67 -12.67
CA LYS A 414 -13.74 -13.90 -12.23
C LYS A 414 -12.36 -13.60 -11.64
N GLY A 415 -11.81 -14.56 -10.91
CA GLY A 415 -10.50 -14.42 -10.28
C GLY A 415 -10.54 -14.69 -8.79
N GLU A 416 -9.60 -14.13 -8.04
CA GLU A 416 -9.47 -14.36 -6.61
C GLU A 416 -8.98 -13.14 -5.84
N VAL A 417 -9.42 -13.06 -4.58
CA VAL A 417 -8.90 -12.15 -3.56
C VAL A 417 -8.50 -12.98 -2.35
N THR A 418 -7.21 -12.97 -2.02
CA THR A 418 -6.64 -13.81 -0.95
C THR A 418 -6.07 -12.96 0.17
N PHE A 419 -6.38 -13.34 1.41
CA PHE A 419 -5.75 -12.81 2.62
C PHE A 419 -4.99 -13.94 3.29
N LEU A 420 -3.68 -13.77 3.45
CA LEU A 420 -2.76 -14.77 3.95
C LEU A 420 -2.06 -14.25 5.20
N ASP A 421 -2.23 -14.94 6.33
CA ASP A 421 -1.59 -14.59 7.61
C ASP A 421 -1.91 -13.14 8.06
N CYS A 422 -3.08 -12.60 7.69
CA CYS A 422 -3.50 -11.25 8.02
C CYS A 422 -4.14 -11.16 9.41
N MET A 423 -4.02 -10.00 10.05
CA MET A 423 -4.56 -9.73 11.39
C MET A 423 -5.50 -8.51 11.37
N ALA A 424 -6.67 -8.62 11.99
CA ALA A 424 -7.58 -7.52 12.23
C ALA A 424 -7.85 -7.34 13.73
N GLU A 425 -7.68 -6.13 14.27
CA GLU A 425 -7.72 -5.88 15.71
C GLU A 425 -8.62 -4.71 16.08
N ASN A 426 -9.45 -4.91 17.10
CA ASN A 426 -10.25 -3.82 17.69
C ASN A 426 -11.09 -3.04 16.64
N GLU A 427 -11.49 -3.70 15.55
CA GLU A 427 -12.37 -3.11 14.55
C GLU A 427 -13.75 -2.83 15.18
N GLN A 428 -14.41 -1.76 14.73
CA GLN A 428 -15.72 -1.36 15.27
C GLN A 428 -16.77 -2.46 15.10
N TYR A 429 -16.81 -3.06 13.91
CA TYR A 429 -17.72 -4.15 13.56
C TYR A 429 -16.97 -5.47 13.39
N ALA A 430 -16.71 -5.91 12.16
CA ALA A 430 -16.04 -7.19 11.89
C ALA A 430 -14.57 -7.00 11.46
N GLY A 431 -13.74 -7.99 11.77
CA GLY A 431 -12.36 -8.05 11.32
C GLY A 431 -12.27 -8.28 9.82
N PHE A 432 -13.06 -9.22 9.31
CA PHE A 432 -13.11 -9.57 7.89
C PHE A 432 -14.56 -9.68 7.44
N SER A 433 -14.88 -9.07 6.29
CA SER A 433 -16.24 -9.09 5.76
C SER A 433 -16.28 -9.33 4.25
N VAL A 434 -17.25 -10.11 3.80
CA VAL A 434 -17.60 -10.24 2.38
C VAL A 434 -19.03 -9.77 2.22
N LEU A 435 -19.24 -8.65 1.52
CA LEU A 435 -20.55 -7.99 1.43
C LEU A 435 -21.08 -8.03 0.00
N SER A 436 -22.26 -8.62 -0.19
CA SER A 436 -22.96 -8.66 -1.48
C SER A 436 -22.10 -9.19 -2.64
N SER A 437 -21.29 -10.22 -2.36
CA SER A 437 -20.46 -10.88 -3.38
C SER A 437 -21.10 -12.19 -3.81
N SER A 438 -21.41 -12.29 -5.09
CA SER A 438 -22.02 -13.46 -5.70
C SER A 438 -21.09 -14.68 -5.65
N PRO A 439 -21.64 -15.89 -5.47
CA PRO A 439 -20.88 -17.12 -5.65
C PRO A 439 -20.38 -17.34 -7.09
N GLU A 440 -20.89 -16.59 -8.06
CA GLU A 440 -20.40 -16.62 -9.45
C GLU A 440 -19.18 -15.73 -9.67
N SER A 441 -18.90 -14.79 -8.75
CA SER A 441 -17.81 -13.83 -8.91
C SER A 441 -16.49 -14.38 -8.34
N VAL A 442 -15.57 -13.49 -7.94
CA VAL A 442 -14.26 -13.85 -7.40
C VAL A 442 -14.38 -14.83 -6.24
N LYS A 443 -13.41 -15.73 -6.16
CA LYS A 443 -13.21 -16.53 -4.94
C LYS A 443 -12.55 -15.65 -3.88
N VAL A 444 -13.10 -15.63 -2.67
CA VAL A 444 -12.47 -14.94 -1.54
C VAL A 444 -11.90 -15.98 -0.57
N SER A 445 -10.60 -15.90 -0.30
CA SER A 445 -9.89 -16.87 0.53
C SER A 445 -9.25 -16.16 1.72
N PHE A 446 -9.60 -16.57 2.94
CA PHE A 446 -8.91 -16.18 4.16
C PHE A 446 -8.13 -17.39 4.68
N VAL A 447 -6.81 -17.26 4.77
CA VAL A 447 -5.91 -18.36 5.15
C VAL A 447 -5.06 -17.91 6.32
N ARG A 448 -5.20 -18.59 7.47
CA ARG A 448 -4.51 -18.30 8.73
C ARG A 448 -4.71 -16.86 9.22
N CYS A 449 -5.84 -16.25 8.84
CA CYS A 449 -6.19 -14.91 9.28
C CYS A 449 -6.73 -14.92 10.72
N ARG A 450 -6.45 -13.84 11.46
CA ARG A 450 -6.85 -13.70 12.86
C ARG A 450 -7.63 -12.42 13.07
N ALA A 451 -8.77 -12.52 13.73
CA ALA A 451 -9.57 -11.38 14.14
C ALA A 451 -9.60 -11.33 15.67
N VAL A 452 -9.09 -10.26 16.26
CA VAL A 452 -8.86 -10.13 17.71
C VAL A 452 -9.64 -8.93 18.25
N ASN A 453 -10.46 -9.16 19.27
CA ASN A 453 -11.20 -8.13 20.01
C ASN A 453 -12.02 -7.18 19.12
N CYS A 454 -12.51 -7.65 17.98
CA CYS A 454 -13.39 -6.88 17.09
C CYS A 454 -14.78 -6.68 17.74
N ASN A 455 -15.70 -6.02 17.03
CA ASN A 455 -16.99 -5.58 17.54
C ASN A 455 -16.86 -4.59 18.71
N THR A 456 -15.94 -3.62 18.61
CA THR A 456 -15.68 -2.66 19.71
C THR A 456 -16.85 -1.72 19.99
N VAL A 457 -17.78 -1.54 19.03
CA VAL A 457 -19.02 -0.78 19.25
C VAL A 457 -20.13 -1.58 19.92
N ASN A 458 -19.88 -2.86 20.25
CA ASN A 458 -20.84 -3.76 20.89
C ASN A 458 -22.20 -3.80 20.16
N ALA A 459 -22.17 -4.08 18.85
CA ALA A 459 -23.37 -4.14 18.02
C ALA A 459 -23.62 -5.59 17.53
N PRO A 460 -24.08 -6.49 18.41
CA PRO A 460 -24.22 -7.91 18.10
C PRO A 460 -25.25 -8.22 17.02
N GLU A 461 -26.19 -7.31 16.80
CA GLU A 461 -27.26 -7.41 15.81
C GLU A 461 -27.10 -6.40 14.67
N ASP A 462 -25.91 -5.78 14.53
CA ASP A 462 -25.62 -4.94 13.36
C ASP A 462 -25.83 -5.74 12.07
N PRO A 463 -26.52 -5.20 11.05
CA PRO A 463 -26.86 -5.96 9.84
C PRO A 463 -25.64 -6.40 9.02
N TYR A 464 -24.48 -5.77 9.20
CA TYR A 464 -23.28 -5.97 8.40
C TYR A 464 -22.07 -6.47 9.21
N GLY A 465 -22.07 -6.26 10.53
CA GLY A 465 -21.08 -6.78 11.47
C GLY A 465 -21.57 -7.98 12.27
N PHE A 466 -22.85 -8.02 12.65
CA PHE A 466 -23.55 -9.13 13.34
C PHE A 466 -22.76 -9.73 14.52
N GLY A 467 -22.08 -8.89 15.31
CA GLY A 467 -21.21 -9.33 16.41
C GLY A 467 -20.15 -10.36 15.99
N SER A 468 -19.73 -10.33 14.72
CA SER A 468 -18.94 -11.38 14.10
C SER A 468 -17.49 -10.97 13.89
N SER A 469 -16.57 -11.92 14.02
CA SER A 469 -15.18 -11.70 13.58
C SER A 469 -15.02 -11.79 12.06
N PHE A 470 -15.66 -12.79 11.46
CA PHE A 470 -15.71 -13.02 10.02
C PHE A 470 -17.18 -13.08 9.60
N ILE A 471 -17.55 -12.34 8.55
CA ILE A 471 -18.95 -12.31 8.08
C ILE A 471 -19.09 -12.34 6.57
N VAL A 472 -20.04 -13.13 6.07
CA VAL A 472 -20.56 -13.10 4.70
C VAL A 472 -22.03 -12.71 4.77
N THR A 473 -22.40 -11.59 4.16
CA THR A 473 -23.78 -11.08 4.16
C THR A 473 -24.04 -10.14 2.97
N THR A 474 -25.24 -9.61 2.86
CA THR A 474 -25.68 -8.71 1.77
C THR A 474 -25.98 -7.32 2.30
N VAL A 475 -25.71 -6.26 1.52
CA VAL A 475 -26.22 -4.91 1.78
C VAL A 475 -27.42 -4.59 0.87
N PRO A 476 -28.45 -3.88 1.35
CA PRO A 476 -29.66 -3.58 0.58
C PRO A 476 -29.41 -2.81 -0.72
N GLN A 477 -28.34 -2.00 -0.76
CA GLN A 477 -27.97 -1.20 -1.93
C GLN A 477 -27.44 -2.05 -3.09
N PHE A 478 -26.95 -3.24 -2.80
CA PHE A 478 -26.40 -4.17 -3.78
C PHE A 478 -26.95 -5.57 -3.52
N PRO A 479 -28.26 -5.81 -3.76
CA PRO A 479 -28.86 -7.11 -3.54
C PRO A 479 -28.26 -8.16 -4.48
N ARG A 480 -28.32 -9.42 -4.09
CA ARG A 480 -27.87 -10.57 -4.89
C ARG A 480 -28.93 -11.67 -4.85
N THR A 481 -29.01 -12.48 -5.89
CA THR A 481 -29.83 -13.71 -5.84
C THR A 481 -29.15 -14.78 -4.99
N ALA A 482 -27.81 -14.78 -4.95
CA ALA A 482 -27.02 -15.56 -4.03
C ALA A 482 -25.74 -14.84 -3.61
N ILE A 483 -25.26 -15.10 -2.39
CA ILE A 483 -23.94 -14.69 -1.90
C ILE A 483 -23.07 -15.91 -1.58
N GLY A 484 -21.75 -15.79 -1.72
CA GLY A 484 -20.89 -16.95 -1.51
C GLY A 484 -19.50 -16.91 -2.15
N ASN A 485 -18.99 -18.11 -2.42
CA ASN A 485 -17.65 -18.37 -2.96
C ASN A 485 -16.53 -17.87 -2.03
N VAL A 486 -16.66 -18.23 -0.76
CA VAL A 486 -15.76 -17.82 0.32
C VAL A 486 -15.20 -19.04 1.04
N GLU A 487 -13.90 -19.05 1.30
CA GLU A 487 -13.27 -20.04 2.16
C GLU A 487 -12.49 -19.41 3.32
N PHE A 488 -12.58 -20.07 4.47
CA PHE A 488 -11.83 -19.77 5.67
C PHE A 488 -11.01 -21.02 6.01
N VAL A 489 -9.68 -20.87 6.07
CA VAL A 489 -8.75 -21.97 6.29
C VAL A 489 -7.84 -21.61 7.45
N GLU A 490 -7.91 -22.36 8.54
CA GLU A 490 -7.06 -22.17 9.73
C GLU A 490 -7.16 -20.77 10.34
N CYS A 491 -8.28 -20.08 10.11
CA CYS A 491 -8.53 -18.76 10.69
C CYS A 491 -8.88 -18.89 12.18
N ALA A 492 -8.71 -17.79 12.93
CA ALA A 492 -9.10 -17.72 14.33
C ALA A 492 -9.87 -16.44 14.66
N SER A 493 -10.99 -16.60 15.35
CA SER A 493 -11.69 -15.54 16.07
C SER A 493 -11.27 -15.54 17.54
N ILE A 494 -10.84 -14.40 18.06
CA ILE A 494 -10.22 -14.29 19.38
C ILE A 494 -10.83 -13.11 20.13
N ASP A 495 -11.34 -13.36 21.33
CA ASP A 495 -11.79 -12.33 22.26
C ASP A 495 -11.12 -12.51 23.62
N GLU A 496 -10.13 -11.69 23.91
CA GLU A 496 -9.33 -11.76 25.14
C GLU A 496 -9.74 -10.69 26.16
N ARG A 497 -10.84 -9.98 25.89
CA ARG A 497 -11.42 -9.03 26.85
C ARG A 497 -12.01 -9.79 28.04
N SER A 498 -11.96 -9.16 29.22
CA SER A 498 -12.63 -9.69 30.43
C SER A 498 -14.15 -9.78 30.25
N ALA A 499 -14.73 -8.86 29.48
CA ALA A 499 -16.09 -8.91 28.97
C ALA A 499 -16.06 -9.06 27.45
N PRO A 500 -16.16 -10.29 26.92
CA PRO A 500 -16.16 -10.55 25.49
C PRO A 500 -17.33 -9.86 24.77
N LEU A 501 -17.06 -9.24 23.63
CA LEU A 501 -18.07 -8.58 22.78
C LEU A 501 -18.32 -9.33 21.47
N ILE A 502 -17.44 -10.25 21.07
CA ILE A 502 -17.67 -11.12 19.91
C ILE A 502 -18.72 -12.17 20.31
N VAL A 503 -19.81 -12.24 19.55
CA VAL A 503 -20.88 -13.22 19.75
C VAL A 503 -20.70 -14.42 18.82
N ARG A 504 -20.12 -14.21 17.63
CA ARG A 504 -19.99 -15.21 16.57
C ARG A 504 -18.59 -15.14 15.98
N GLY A 505 -17.88 -16.27 15.92
CA GLY A 505 -16.58 -16.33 15.26
C GLY A 505 -16.76 -16.09 13.75
N TYR A 506 -17.61 -16.90 13.14
CA TYR A 506 -17.89 -16.86 11.70
C TYR A 506 -19.39 -16.82 11.47
N SER A 507 -19.84 -15.91 10.62
CA SER A 507 -21.26 -15.79 10.26
C SER A 507 -21.46 -15.84 8.75
N VAL A 508 -22.38 -16.70 8.31
CA VAL A 508 -22.98 -16.60 6.98
C VAL A 508 -24.47 -16.32 7.14
N LYS A 509 -24.84 -15.09 6.82
CA LYS A 509 -26.13 -14.51 7.17
C LYS A 509 -26.79 -13.91 5.94
N LYS A 510 -28.09 -14.15 5.79
CA LYS A 510 -28.91 -13.42 4.81
C LYS A 510 -29.49 -12.16 5.44
N ASN A 511 -29.71 -11.14 4.63
CA ASN A 511 -30.43 -9.93 5.00
C ASN A 511 -31.76 -9.77 4.23
N SER A 512 -31.96 -10.52 3.16
CA SER A 512 -33.20 -10.53 2.37
C SER A 512 -33.50 -11.95 1.84
N ALA A 513 -33.89 -12.07 0.57
CA ALA A 513 -34.27 -13.33 -0.08
C ALA A 513 -33.10 -14.06 -0.77
N GLU A 514 -31.86 -13.59 -0.61
CA GLU A 514 -30.70 -14.22 -1.22
C GLU A 514 -30.44 -15.64 -0.69
N ALA A 515 -29.97 -16.51 -1.57
CA ALA A 515 -29.39 -17.78 -1.17
C ALA A 515 -27.95 -17.58 -0.66
N ILE A 516 -27.46 -18.50 0.16
CA ILE A 516 -26.04 -18.57 0.55
C ILE A 516 -25.48 -19.89 0.03
N ARG A 517 -24.34 -19.86 -0.67
CA ARG A 517 -23.71 -21.07 -1.23
C ARG A 517 -22.20 -20.98 -1.39
N ASN A 518 -21.55 -22.12 -1.62
CA ASN A 518 -20.10 -22.22 -1.83
C ASN A 518 -19.30 -21.57 -0.69
N ILE A 519 -19.60 -21.99 0.54
CA ILE A 519 -18.86 -21.57 1.73
C ILE A 519 -18.06 -22.75 2.23
N ARG A 520 -16.80 -22.52 2.61
CA ARG A 520 -15.94 -23.56 3.18
C ARG A 520 -15.26 -23.08 4.47
N PHE A 521 -15.37 -23.87 5.53
CA PHE A 521 -14.60 -23.73 6.76
C PHE A 521 -13.66 -24.92 6.89
N VAL A 522 -12.37 -24.64 7.12
CA VAL A 522 -11.35 -25.66 7.37
C VAL A 522 -10.60 -25.27 8.63
N ASN A 523 -10.63 -26.11 9.66
CA ASN A 523 -9.89 -25.93 10.92
C ASN A 523 -10.00 -24.52 11.52
N CYS A 524 -11.18 -23.90 11.41
CA CYS A 524 -11.44 -22.58 11.99
C CYS A 524 -11.66 -22.70 13.49
N THR A 525 -11.22 -21.68 14.25
CA THR A 525 -11.31 -21.69 15.71
C THR A 525 -11.94 -20.41 16.25
N ALA A 526 -12.54 -20.50 17.43
CA ALA A 526 -13.10 -19.38 18.17
C ALA A 526 -12.67 -19.52 19.62
N LYS A 527 -12.05 -18.48 20.19
CA LYS A 527 -11.48 -18.49 21.54
C LYS A 527 -11.91 -17.26 22.32
N GLY A 528 -12.46 -17.49 23.51
CA GLY A 528 -12.79 -16.46 24.48
C GLY A 528 -14.29 -16.16 24.52
N GLY A 529 -14.84 -16.04 25.74
CA GLY A 529 -16.27 -15.89 25.96
C GLY A 529 -17.11 -17.09 25.52
N MET A 530 -18.41 -16.86 25.39
CA MET A 530 -19.40 -17.84 24.89
C MET A 530 -19.69 -17.64 23.40
N GLN A 531 -18.69 -17.21 22.62
CA GLN A 531 -18.89 -16.99 21.20
C GLN A 531 -19.23 -18.31 20.50
N ARG A 532 -20.21 -18.27 19.60
CA ARG A 532 -20.50 -19.40 18.72
C ARG A 532 -19.37 -19.51 17.70
N LEU A 533 -18.85 -20.71 17.44
CA LEU A 533 -17.87 -20.88 16.38
C LEU A 533 -18.48 -20.47 15.03
N LEU A 534 -19.55 -21.13 14.60
CA LEU A 534 -20.24 -20.83 13.35
C LEU A 534 -21.67 -20.38 13.62
N TYR A 535 -22.10 -19.37 12.88
CA TYR A 535 -23.50 -19.07 12.60
C TYR A 535 -23.75 -19.33 11.12
N VAL A 536 -24.71 -20.21 10.83
CA VAL A 536 -25.09 -20.57 9.46
C VAL A 536 -26.59 -20.33 9.31
N ASP A 537 -26.98 -19.46 8.37
CA ASP A 537 -28.40 -19.25 8.09
C ASP A 537 -29.08 -20.59 7.72
N PRO A 538 -30.28 -20.89 8.25
CA PRO A 538 -30.99 -22.14 7.94
C PRO A 538 -31.31 -22.36 6.45
N ALA A 539 -31.32 -21.27 5.66
CA ALA A 539 -31.52 -21.35 4.21
C ALA A 539 -30.23 -21.58 3.41
N ALA A 540 -29.06 -21.52 4.06
CA ALA A 540 -27.76 -21.68 3.39
C ALA A 540 -27.56 -23.13 2.91
N ASP A 541 -27.23 -23.30 1.64
CA ASP A 541 -26.88 -24.59 1.03
C ASP A 541 -25.40 -24.58 0.65
N GLN A 542 -24.77 -25.71 0.41
CA GLN A 542 -23.35 -25.78 0.00
C GLN A 542 -22.40 -25.07 0.97
N VAL A 543 -22.66 -25.22 2.27
CA VAL A 543 -21.77 -24.79 3.36
C VAL A 543 -21.04 -26.01 3.88
N PHE A 544 -19.74 -26.09 3.66
CA PHE A 544 -18.90 -27.21 4.05
C PHE A 544 -18.06 -26.85 5.26
N ALA A 545 -18.08 -27.67 6.31
CA ALA A 545 -17.24 -27.50 7.50
C ALA A 545 -16.40 -28.76 7.73
N ASN A 546 -15.08 -28.63 7.61
CA ASN A 546 -14.12 -29.66 7.99
C ASN A 546 -13.29 -29.16 9.17
N LEU A 547 -13.67 -29.55 10.38
CA LEU A 547 -13.09 -29.05 11.62
C LEU A 547 -12.40 -30.21 12.34
N SER A 548 -11.08 -30.08 12.55
CA SER A 548 -10.28 -31.09 13.24
C SER A 548 -9.39 -30.46 14.31
N PRO A 549 -9.50 -30.88 15.60
CA PRO A 549 -10.53 -31.78 16.11
C PRO A 549 -11.94 -31.17 15.96
N GLN A 550 -12.98 -32.03 15.94
CA GLN A 550 -14.36 -31.54 15.89
C GLN A 550 -14.69 -30.80 17.19
N PRO A 551 -15.25 -29.58 17.13
CA PRO A 551 -15.74 -28.89 18.31
C PRO A 551 -16.94 -29.65 18.89
N GLU A 552 -16.98 -29.80 20.20
CA GLU A 552 -18.07 -30.49 20.89
C GLU A 552 -19.26 -29.54 21.14
N LEU A 553 -20.48 -30.03 20.92
CA LEU A 553 -21.73 -29.40 21.31
C LEU A 553 -22.55 -30.38 22.15
N ALA A 554 -22.61 -30.15 23.47
CA ALA A 554 -23.41 -30.95 24.38
C ALA A 554 -24.89 -30.52 24.39
N LEU A 555 -25.80 -31.47 24.19
CA LEU A 555 -27.25 -31.30 24.24
C LEU A 555 -27.85 -32.22 25.31
N ALA A 556 -28.09 -31.68 26.50
CA ALA A 556 -28.56 -32.44 27.66
C ALA A 556 -30.06 -32.85 27.61
N SER A 557 -30.81 -32.42 26.60
CA SER A 557 -32.23 -32.74 26.45
C SER A 557 -32.66 -32.59 24.99
N ALA A 558 -33.94 -32.88 24.70
CA ALA A 558 -34.49 -32.74 23.36
C ALA A 558 -34.30 -31.31 22.81
N ALA A 559 -33.75 -31.21 21.60
CA ALA A 559 -33.37 -29.93 20.99
C ALA A 559 -33.35 -30.03 19.46
N ALA A 560 -33.45 -28.90 18.77
CA ALA A 560 -33.14 -28.82 17.36
C ALA A 560 -31.63 -28.61 17.18
N ILE A 561 -31.01 -29.36 16.27
CA ILE A 561 -29.61 -29.16 15.91
C ILE A 561 -29.50 -27.88 15.08
N ASP A 562 -28.77 -26.90 15.62
CA ASP A 562 -28.51 -25.62 14.96
C ASP A 562 -27.67 -25.84 13.68
N PRO A 563 -28.00 -25.23 12.53
CA PRO A 563 -27.18 -25.35 11.31
C PRO A 563 -25.71 -24.92 11.48
N GLY A 564 -25.42 -24.07 12.47
CA GLY A 564 -24.07 -23.70 12.90
C GLY A 564 -23.29 -24.83 13.57
N ALA A 565 -23.94 -25.91 14.00
CA ALA A 565 -23.29 -27.14 14.47
C ALA A 565 -22.64 -27.96 13.32
N ASN A 566 -22.64 -27.44 12.09
CA ASN A 566 -22.02 -28.11 10.95
C ASN A 566 -20.53 -28.41 11.25
N GLY A 567 -20.12 -29.66 11.04
CA GLY A 567 -18.77 -30.14 11.36
C GLY A 567 -18.49 -30.34 12.87
N HIS A 568 -19.49 -30.21 13.75
CA HIS A 568 -19.34 -30.46 15.19
C HIS A 568 -19.57 -31.94 15.54
N LEU A 569 -19.03 -32.33 16.70
CA LEU A 569 -19.40 -33.53 17.42
C LEU A 569 -20.50 -33.16 18.43
N ILE A 570 -21.67 -33.74 18.28
CA ILE A 570 -22.84 -33.48 19.11
C ILE A 570 -22.96 -34.62 20.12
N THR A 571 -23.09 -34.29 21.40
CA THR A 571 -23.13 -35.27 22.49
C THR A 571 -24.40 -35.11 23.31
N ASN A 572 -24.83 -36.19 23.97
CA ASN A 572 -25.89 -36.13 24.99
C ASN A 572 -25.33 -35.93 26.41
N THR A 573 -24.10 -35.41 26.53
CA THR A 573 -23.46 -35.15 27.82
C THR A 573 -24.36 -34.29 28.70
N GLY A 574 -24.54 -34.72 29.95
CA GLY A 574 -25.40 -34.06 30.93
C GLY A 574 -26.89 -34.42 30.84
N ALA A 575 -27.30 -35.31 29.92
CA ALA A 575 -28.67 -35.77 29.87
C ALA A 575 -29.08 -36.54 31.14
N SER A 576 -30.33 -36.32 31.58
CA SER A 576 -30.97 -37.00 32.72
C SER A 576 -32.15 -37.89 32.27
N GLY A 577 -32.35 -38.02 30.96
CA GLY A 577 -33.44 -38.76 30.34
C GLY A 577 -33.23 -38.88 28.82
N ALA A 578 -34.11 -39.65 28.16
CA ALA A 578 -34.09 -39.81 26.70
C ALA A 578 -34.16 -38.46 25.99
N SER A 579 -33.36 -38.30 24.93
CA SER A 579 -33.25 -37.06 24.16
C SER A 579 -33.64 -37.27 22.70
N VAL A 580 -34.37 -36.30 22.14
CA VAL A 580 -34.76 -36.26 20.73
C VAL A 580 -34.08 -35.06 20.08
N TYR A 581 -33.19 -35.31 19.13
CA TYR A 581 -32.53 -34.28 18.34
C TYR A 581 -33.19 -34.15 16.97
N ALA A 582 -33.83 -33.01 16.74
CA ALA A 582 -34.41 -32.70 15.45
C ALA A 582 -33.29 -32.22 14.51
N LEU A 583 -33.07 -32.93 13.40
CA LEU A 583 -32.13 -32.51 12.36
C LEU A 583 -32.67 -31.26 11.65
N PRO A 584 -31.82 -30.33 11.21
CA PRO A 584 -32.27 -29.23 10.36
C PRO A 584 -32.75 -29.76 9.00
N THR A 585 -33.32 -28.86 8.19
CA THR A 585 -33.55 -29.19 6.77
C THR A 585 -32.24 -29.62 6.14
N SER A 586 -32.21 -30.83 5.58
CA SER A 586 -31.05 -31.38 4.90
C SER A 586 -30.65 -30.50 3.72
N ARG A 587 -29.37 -30.13 3.68
CA ARG A 587 -28.77 -29.38 2.58
C ARG A 587 -27.40 -29.93 2.23
N LYS A 588 -26.97 -29.75 0.98
CA LYS A 588 -25.66 -30.23 0.51
C LYS A 588 -24.55 -29.52 1.29
N GLY A 589 -23.55 -30.29 1.73
CA GLY A 589 -22.40 -29.76 2.45
C GLY A 589 -22.54 -29.77 3.97
N GLN A 590 -23.76 -29.95 4.50
CA GLN A 590 -23.96 -30.18 5.93
C GLN A 590 -23.44 -31.56 6.34
N GLN A 591 -22.75 -31.60 7.47
CA GLN A 591 -22.31 -32.82 8.11
C GLN A 591 -22.42 -32.66 9.63
N PHE A 592 -23.07 -33.61 10.29
CA PHE A 592 -23.18 -33.65 11.75
C PHE A 592 -22.71 -35.01 12.24
N THR A 593 -21.89 -35.03 13.29
CA THR A 593 -21.54 -36.26 13.99
C THR A 593 -22.25 -36.25 15.34
N VAL A 594 -22.92 -37.33 15.68
CA VAL A 594 -23.61 -37.49 16.97
C VAL A 594 -23.03 -38.69 17.69
N THR A 595 -22.71 -38.56 18.97
CA THR A 595 -22.27 -39.64 19.85
C THR A 595 -23.15 -39.72 21.09
N VAL A 596 -23.34 -40.94 21.60
CA VAL A 596 -24.04 -41.21 22.86
C VAL A 596 -22.99 -41.33 23.96
N GLU A 597 -22.99 -40.39 24.91
CA GLU A 597 -22.07 -40.34 26.04
C GLU A 597 -22.73 -40.80 27.36
N THR A 598 -24.04 -40.63 27.48
CA THR A 598 -24.84 -41.04 28.66
C THR A 598 -25.73 -42.24 28.33
N PRO A 599 -26.15 -43.05 29.32
CA PRO A 599 -26.97 -44.26 29.10
C PRO A 599 -28.42 -43.97 28.65
N TYR A 600 -28.76 -42.72 28.39
CA TYR A 600 -30.08 -42.32 27.92
C TYR A 600 -30.13 -42.31 26.39
N SER A 601 -31.22 -42.84 25.84
CA SER A 601 -31.38 -42.96 24.39
C SER A 601 -31.35 -41.61 23.67
N VAL A 602 -30.62 -41.54 22.56
CA VAL A 602 -30.61 -40.43 21.62
C VAL A 602 -31.39 -40.84 20.37
N LYS A 603 -32.41 -40.06 20.03
CA LYS A 603 -33.20 -40.21 18.81
C LYS A 603 -32.90 -39.06 17.85
N LEU A 604 -32.55 -39.36 16.60
CA LEU A 604 -32.37 -38.38 15.53
C LEU A 604 -33.61 -38.37 14.63
N THR A 605 -34.27 -37.22 14.53
CA THR A 605 -35.52 -37.07 13.75
C THR A 605 -35.32 -36.03 12.65
N PRO A 606 -35.38 -36.41 11.36
CA PRO A 606 -35.41 -35.49 10.24
C PRO A 606 -36.66 -34.59 10.24
N GLN A 607 -36.60 -33.51 9.46
CA GLN A 607 -37.79 -32.68 9.21
C GLN A 607 -38.90 -33.47 8.49
N PRO A 608 -40.18 -33.10 8.65
CA PRO A 608 -41.28 -33.74 7.91
C PRO A 608 -41.01 -33.79 6.39
N GLY A 609 -41.21 -34.96 5.78
CA GLY A 609 -40.91 -35.21 4.36
C GLY A 609 -39.45 -35.54 4.04
N SER A 610 -38.56 -35.53 5.04
CA SER A 610 -37.17 -36.01 4.96
C SER A 610 -37.04 -37.41 5.57
N SER A 611 -36.02 -38.15 5.15
CA SER A 611 -35.68 -39.47 5.70
C SER A 611 -34.17 -39.64 5.79
N ILE A 612 -33.74 -40.60 6.60
CA ILE A 612 -32.35 -41.04 6.71
C ILE A 612 -32.19 -42.31 5.88
N ARG A 613 -31.23 -42.30 4.96
CA ARG A 613 -30.92 -43.43 4.09
C ARG A 613 -30.01 -44.40 4.82
N THR A 614 -30.50 -45.61 5.03
CA THR A 614 -29.76 -46.72 5.65
C THR A 614 -29.59 -47.87 4.65
N PRO A 615 -28.66 -48.80 4.89
CA PRO A 615 -28.59 -50.04 4.10
C PRO A 615 -29.90 -50.85 4.09
N ALA A 616 -30.74 -50.71 5.13
CA ALA A 616 -32.04 -51.37 5.26
C ALA A 616 -33.20 -50.56 4.64
N GLY A 617 -32.93 -49.44 3.96
CA GLY A 617 -33.93 -48.57 3.35
C GLY A 617 -34.06 -47.21 4.05
N LEU A 618 -35.15 -46.49 3.74
CA LEU A 618 -35.44 -45.17 4.32
C LEU A 618 -36.00 -45.32 5.74
N LYS A 619 -35.40 -44.62 6.70
CA LYS A 619 -35.87 -44.55 8.08
C LYS A 619 -36.35 -43.13 8.39
N ALA A 620 -37.45 -43.03 9.14
CA ALA A 620 -37.98 -41.77 9.63
C ALA A 620 -37.26 -41.26 10.89
N GLU A 621 -36.45 -42.11 11.54
CA GLU A 621 -35.64 -41.76 12.69
C GLU A 621 -34.47 -42.76 12.85
N LEU A 622 -33.42 -42.35 13.57
CA LEU A 622 -32.39 -43.24 14.11
C LEU A 622 -32.42 -43.18 15.63
N VAL A 623 -32.14 -44.28 16.31
CA VAL A 623 -32.11 -44.33 17.79
C VAL A 623 -30.94 -45.19 18.25
N SER A 624 -30.16 -44.70 19.21
CA SER A 624 -29.22 -45.51 19.98
C SER A 624 -29.33 -45.17 21.47
N ALA A 625 -29.03 -46.14 22.34
CA ALA A 625 -28.97 -45.96 23.79
C ALA A 625 -27.65 -46.44 24.40
N ASN A 626 -26.69 -46.89 23.58
CA ASN A 626 -25.44 -47.45 24.08
C ASN A 626 -24.36 -46.35 24.14
N PRO A 627 -23.77 -46.08 25.31
CA PRO A 627 -22.63 -45.18 25.40
C PRO A 627 -21.48 -45.64 24.49
N GLY A 628 -20.92 -44.71 23.71
CA GLY A 628 -19.87 -44.96 22.71
C GLY A 628 -20.39 -45.13 21.28
N ASP A 629 -21.70 -45.26 21.08
CA ASP A 629 -22.29 -45.32 19.74
C ASP A 629 -22.19 -43.95 19.04
N LEU A 630 -21.85 -43.97 17.75
CA LEU A 630 -21.62 -42.76 16.96
C LEU A 630 -22.22 -42.88 15.56
N VAL A 631 -22.78 -41.79 15.05
CA VAL A 631 -23.24 -41.69 13.66
C VAL A 631 -22.86 -40.35 13.05
N THR A 632 -22.36 -40.37 11.82
CA THR A 632 -22.13 -39.17 11.01
C THR A 632 -23.13 -39.12 9.88
N LEU A 633 -23.92 -38.05 9.87
CA LEU A 633 -24.93 -37.77 8.85
C LEU A 633 -24.45 -36.68 7.91
N LYS A 634 -24.72 -36.85 6.62
CA LYS A 634 -24.44 -35.87 5.56
C LYS A 634 -25.72 -35.46 4.85
N GLY A 635 -25.93 -34.16 4.72
CA GLY A 635 -27.10 -33.61 4.06
C GLY A 635 -26.99 -33.69 2.53
N ARG A 636 -28.12 -33.95 1.87
CA ARG A 636 -28.30 -33.99 0.42
C ARG A 636 -29.19 -32.86 -0.08
N SER A 637 -29.10 -32.59 -1.38
CA SER A 637 -29.93 -31.60 -2.08
C SER A 637 -31.38 -32.04 -2.29
N ASP A 638 -31.68 -33.34 -2.20
CA ASP A 638 -33.05 -33.88 -2.31
C ASP A 638 -33.82 -33.84 -0.98
N GLY A 639 -33.24 -33.22 0.06
CA GLY A 639 -33.85 -33.08 1.37
C GLY A 639 -33.67 -34.29 2.29
N ASN A 640 -33.00 -35.37 1.88
CA ASN A 640 -32.71 -36.54 2.71
C ASN A 640 -31.28 -36.56 3.28
N TRP A 641 -31.06 -37.39 4.29
CA TRP A 641 -29.76 -37.58 4.94
C TRP A 641 -29.11 -38.90 4.53
N ASP A 642 -27.80 -38.88 4.25
CA ASP A 642 -26.96 -40.08 4.07
C ASP A 642 -26.17 -40.36 5.36
N ILE A 643 -26.05 -41.64 5.75
CA ILE A 643 -25.08 -42.06 6.76
C ILE A 643 -23.71 -42.22 6.09
N VAL A 644 -22.72 -41.47 6.57
CA VAL A 644 -21.34 -41.49 6.03
C VAL A 644 -20.30 -42.03 7.02
N GLY A 645 -20.73 -42.31 8.26
CA GLY A 645 -19.95 -43.01 9.28
C GLY A 645 -20.89 -43.54 10.36
N VAL A 646 -20.63 -44.72 10.90
CA VAL A 646 -21.41 -45.31 11.99
C VAL A 646 -20.54 -46.24 12.83
N VAL A 647 -20.72 -46.19 14.14
CA VAL A 647 -20.18 -47.09 15.15
C VAL A 647 -21.33 -47.47 16.09
N GLY A 648 -21.49 -48.76 16.39
CA GLY A 648 -22.58 -49.26 17.22
C GLY A 648 -23.90 -49.48 16.49
N GLU A 649 -25.00 -49.53 17.23
CA GLU A 649 -26.33 -49.93 16.72
C GLU A 649 -27.29 -48.72 16.65
N TRP A 650 -27.61 -48.28 15.43
CA TRP A 650 -28.47 -47.11 15.19
C TRP A 650 -29.74 -47.39 14.36
N PHE A 651 -29.83 -48.51 13.64
CA PHE A 651 -30.92 -48.79 12.69
C PHE A 651 -31.23 -50.26 12.41
#